data_AF-A0A1Q8CTF5-F1
#
_entry.id   AF-A0A1Q8CTF5-F1
#
_cell.length_a   1.000
_cell.length_b   1.000
_cell.length_c   1.000
_cell.angle_alpha   90.00
_cell.angle_beta   90.00
_cell.angle_gamma   90.00
#
_symmetry.space_group_name_H-M   'P 1'
#
loop_
_entity.id
_entity.type
_entity.pdbx_description
1 polymer ?
#
loop_
_entity_poly.entity_id
_entity_poly.type
_entity_poly.pdbx_seq_one_letter_code
_entity_poly.pdbx_strand_id
1 'polypeptide(L)'
;MIAAGAAVAAMVVGLAQPAGAASPPPRPAAGADVDGDAIPDAVEIGGIRRADGSMAMDLAALGASPCRKSVVVEIDYMAEGDHSHAPDLFGGPPGQPDAHLGVDDTRFEDDGHNQIAVGDLDGNGRADIAVADHSEGGRVHVYDAVTHQVSTTLGVHDTRFENHGHNQIAIGDVDGQGGAEIVLADHSEGGRVHVYDAVTHQAVPGLGVADTRFNDHGHNQLAVGDVDGVGKDEIVVVDHSEGGRVHVYDAVTHQAVPGLGVADTRFNDDEHNQLVVGDVDGVGKDEIVVADASEGGRIHVYDAVTHQASPTLGVDDSTFEDDGHNQVAVGDVDGNGREEILVANDSGGRVDALDATTRRSVPGVGVSDTRFNDDDHNQLAVGDLDDGIDGRAEVMIADASEGGQVQVFDAGPPLGAVDRAMAMFDEAPVPAVNGCPYPGADTRPGIDLVVEVSNTLPEQEVLSMPEDFDAIKADPANFDPARDPYVHYNIWGHQYDTGLGPTGSSGLAWFSDDQDFLVSLGGFAGGNGTTRHQAGTFVHELGHTLGLAHGGGDGVNHKPNYLSAMNYNFQLSGLKDLTTGESLVAYSDETLPTLDAGALDEPAGVGSSHAVRTTYSDNTGKERTARADRAIDWSRSNADGVGGNNDDLDVSVRIHRGTCVGPGQNGVRDTEAAADDEVIGEEIRIGPNFVCDTDAQGDDSQELSVNAERRMLDGFDDWDNLEFANDPVPEMPAEITVGEADELEQVHDQDDAPDTTVALNTPRPGFTEPVLGVAVDERRLYATHYYAAVAEPHLSDRRGSLVVLDRATMQVTKRVPVGYHPRAVAVNQETGRIYVLNGAPPGSPNTVDLTVVDRRTLSVVTTVSLPTGQAATDVVVNERTNRVYVSNTAHGRLHVIDGATNTELPSIVIPRGPTGMAVDENTNTVYVAMNHRSSLPTVTGLVAVTDDGRTQVVHPLVDLGDPLVQPSDVAIDPLNDRIYVSGLGGNTVRPSLSILELSTRRFITRTDVVGPGRAVAVDPFAHQAFVAAQGRVDVIGEQSMTSERTIPTEQAFAIAIDEKGDRRMYTGDLRSGSLTRLAYSSGTRK
;
A
#
# COMPACT_ATOMS: atom_id res chain seq x y z
N MET A 1 -30.44 -54.71 -56.18
CA MET A 1 -31.45 -53.69 -56.56
C MET A 1 -31.71 -52.89 -55.29
N ILE A 2 -31.16 -51.68 -55.19
CA ILE A 2 -31.84 -50.39 -55.47
C ILE A 2 -32.75 -49.96 -54.30
N ALA A 3 -32.41 -48.76 -53.80
CA ALA A 3 -33.23 -47.72 -53.18
C ALA A 3 -33.80 -47.91 -51.75
N ALA A 4 -33.21 -47.11 -50.85
CA ALA A 4 -33.83 -46.03 -50.08
C ALA A 4 -35.21 -46.23 -49.41
N GLY A 5 -35.24 -45.88 -48.12
CA GLY A 5 -36.30 -45.01 -47.58
C GLY A 5 -37.03 -45.49 -46.33
N ALA A 6 -36.74 -44.78 -45.22
CA ALA A 6 -37.60 -44.47 -44.07
C ALA A 6 -37.93 -45.54 -43.00
N ALA A 7 -37.41 -45.25 -41.80
CA ALA A 7 -38.04 -45.19 -40.46
C ALA A 7 -39.16 -46.17 -40.04
N VAL A 8 -39.03 -46.72 -38.83
CA VAL A 8 -39.85 -46.41 -37.62
C VAL A 8 -39.37 -47.30 -36.45
N ALA A 9 -39.54 -46.76 -35.24
CA ALA A 9 -38.95 -47.15 -33.97
C ALA A 9 -39.62 -48.30 -33.19
N ALA A 10 -38.91 -48.68 -32.11
CA ALA A 10 -39.37 -49.12 -30.78
C ALA A 10 -39.69 -50.62 -30.52
N MET A 11 -38.92 -51.27 -29.63
CA MET A 11 -39.24 -51.46 -28.20
C MET A 11 -38.24 -52.39 -27.45
N VAL A 12 -37.62 -51.80 -26.42
CA VAL A 12 -37.30 -52.22 -25.02
C VAL A 12 -37.10 -53.71 -24.61
N VAL A 13 -35.94 -54.00 -23.99
CA VAL A 13 -35.67 -54.40 -22.57
C VAL A 13 -34.46 -55.37 -22.52
N GLY A 14 -33.40 -54.97 -21.80
CA GLY A 14 -32.30 -55.84 -21.37
C GLY A 14 -31.37 -55.11 -20.40
N LEU A 15 -31.25 -55.61 -19.18
CA LEU A 15 -30.59 -55.02 -18.00
C LEU A 15 -29.11 -54.64 -18.23
N ALA A 16 -28.73 -53.41 -17.85
CA ALA A 16 -27.35 -52.97 -17.67
C ALA A 16 -27.16 -52.39 -16.25
N GLN A 17 -26.02 -52.73 -15.64
CA GLN A 17 -25.55 -52.32 -14.32
C GLN A 17 -25.30 -50.80 -14.23
N PRO A 18 -25.34 -50.19 -13.03
CA PRO A 18 -24.99 -48.79 -12.87
C PRO A 18 -23.48 -48.60 -13.10
N ALA A 19 -23.14 -47.73 -14.05
CA ALA A 19 -21.78 -47.25 -14.26
C ALA A 19 -21.48 -46.21 -13.17
N GLY A 20 -20.75 -46.63 -12.15
CA GLY A 20 -20.24 -45.78 -11.08
C GLY A 20 -18.88 -46.30 -10.67
N ALA A 21 -17.87 -45.97 -11.48
CA ALA A 21 -16.47 -45.94 -11.11
C ALA A 21 -15.77 -45.10 -12.19
N ALA A 22 -15.41 -43.86 -11.84
CA ALA A 22 -14.47 -43.09 -12.63
C ALA A 22 -13.23 -43.96 -12.89
N SER A 23 -12.74 -43.95 -14.13
CA SER A 23 -11.45 -44.59 -14.40
C SER A 23 -10.40 -43.87 -13.55
N PRO A 24 -9.45 -44.59 -12.90
CA PRO A 24 -8.39 -43.92 -12.16
C PRO A 24 -7.65 -42.95 -13.10
N PRO A 25 -7.19 -41.78 -12.61
CA PRO A 25 -6.45 -40.85 -13.43
C PRO A 25 -5.26 -41.58 -14.09
N PRO A 26 -4.89 -41.19 -15.32
CA PRO A 26 -3.75 -41.80 -16.00
C PRO A 26 -2.52 -41.69 -15.09
N ARG A 27 -1.84 -42.83 -14.85
CA ARG A 27 -0.55 -42.80 -14.14
C ARG A 27 0.45 -42.03 -15.00
N PRO A 28 1.21 -41.07 -14.42
CA PRO A 28 2.27 -40.37 -15.13
C PRO A 28 3.25 -41.36 -15.75
N ALA A 29 3.77 -41.05 -16.93
CA ALA A 29 4.92 -41.76 -17.46
C ALA A 29 6.14 -41.45 -16.56
N ALA A 30 7.08 -42.40 -16.43
CA ALA A 30 8.26 -42.17 -15.60
C ALA A 30 9.12 -41.05 -16.20
N GLY A 31 9.33 -39.97 -15.44
CA GLY A 31 10.04 -38.77 -15.91
C GLY A 31 9.24 -37.92 -16.89
N ALA A 32 7.90 -38.03 -16.88
CA ALA A 32 7.06 -36.99 -17.47
C ALA A 32 7.13 -35.74 -16.58
N ASP A 33 7.11 -34.60 -17.25
CA ASP A 33 7.15 -33.25 -16.73
C ASP A 33 6.39 -32.43 -17.80
N VAL A 34 5.15 -32.05 -17.49
CA VAL A 34 4.16 -31.53 -18.45
C VAL A 34 4.24 -30.00 -18.58
N ASP A 35 4.55 -29.30 -17.51
CA ASP A 35 4.75 -27.84 -17.45
C ASP A 35 6.22 -27.42 -17.62
N GLY A 36 7.14 -28.37 -17.59
CA GLY A 36 8.53 -28.20 -17.97
C GLY A 36 9.33 -27.43 -16.92
N ASP A 37 9.04 -27.62 -15.63
CA ASP A 37 9.77 -27.00 -14.52
C ASP A 37 10.92 -27.88 -13.98
N ALA A 38 11.13 -29.06 -14.57
CA ALA A 38 12.08 -30.10 -14.18
C ALA A 38 11.75 -30.85 -12.87
N ILE A 39 10.57 -30.64 -12.28
CA ILE A 39 9.97 -31.48 -11.26
C ILE A 39 9.09 -32.53 -11.97
N PRO A 40 9.31 -33.84 -11.76
CA PRO A 40 8.49 -34.82 -12.47
C PRO A 40 7.03 -34.81 -11.99
N ASP A 41 6.05 -34.94 -12.90
CA ASP A 41 4.60 -35.05 -12.60
C ASP A 41 4.29 -36.05 -11.46
N ALA A 42 5.07 -37.13 -11.39
CA ALA A 42 4.90 -38.18 -10.39
C ALA A 42 5.30 -37.75 -8.97
N VAL A 43 6.19 -36.77 -8.85
CA VAL A 43 6.65 -36.14 -7.61
C VAL A 43 5.66 -35.08 -7.17
N GLU A 44 5.13 -34.26 -8.08
CA GLU A 44 4.11 -33.25 -7.76
C GLU A 44 2.80 -33.90 -7.30
N ILE A 45 2.29 -34.89 -8.06
CA ILE A 45 1.08 -35.64 -7.70
C ILE A 45 1.30 -36.56 -6.48
N GLY A 46 2.52 -37.09 -6.34
CA GLY A 46 2.82 -38.21 -5.45
C GLY A 46 3.59 -37.85 -4.16
N GLY A 47 4.04 -36.61 -4.05
CA GLY A 47 4.97 -36.09 -3.06
C GLY A 47 6.41 -36.60 -3.23
N ILE A 48 7.36 -35.87 -2.64
CA ILE A 48 8.75 -36.29 -2.49
C ILE A 48 8.80 -37.46 -1.50
N ARG A 49 9.51 -38.53 -1.84
CA ARG A 49 9.58 -39.75 -1.01
C ARG A 49 11.00 -40.12 -0.65
N ARG A 50 11.17 -40.60 0.58
CA ARG A 50 12.43 -41.19 1.05
C ARG A 50 12.71 -42.51 0.36
N ALA A 51 13.95 -42.98 0.46
CA ALA A 51 14.38 -44.27 -0.08
C ALA A 51 13.58 -45.48 0.46
N ASP A 52 12.94 -45.36 1.62
CA ASP A 52 12.08 -46.40 2.23
C ASP A 52 10.61 -46.32 1.78
N GLY A 53 10.25 -45.34 0.96
CA GLY A 53 8.91 -45.10 0.43
C GLY A 53 8.01 -44.23 1.32
N SER A 54 8.49 -43.80 2.49
CA SER A 54 7.77 -42.83 3.33
C SER A 54 7.75 -41.44 2.68
N MET A 55 6.72 -40.65 2.99
CA MET A 55 6.57 -39.29 2.46
C MET A 55 7.58 -38.36 3.13
N ALA A 56 8.40 -37.70 2.32
CA ALA A 56 9.31 -36.65 2.76
C ALA A 56 8.62 -35.28 2.70
N MET A 57 7.88 -34.97 1.63
CA MET A 57 7.14 -33.72 1.44
C MET A 57 5.94 -33.98 0.54
N ASP A 58 4.76 -33.45 0.87
CA ASP A 58 3.53 -33.67 0.11
C ASP A 58 3.22 -32.45 -0.78
N LEU A 59 3.85 -32.39 -1.95
CA LEU A 59 3.78 -31.22 -2.83
C LEU A 59 2.35 -30.88 -3.29
N ALA A 60 1.55 -31.89 -3.63
CA ALA A 60 0.14 -31.69 -3.98
C ALA A 60 -0.68 -31.08 -2.83
N ALA A 61 -0.37 -31.42 -1.57
CA ALA A 61 -1.03 -30.83 -0.42
C ALA A 61 -0.57 -29.39 -0.14
N LEU A 62 0.61 -29.02 -0.64
CA LEU A 62 1.21 -27.68 -0.54
C LEU A 62 0.91 -26.79 -1.76
N GLY A 63 0.13 -27.29 -2.72
CA GLY A 63 -0.36 -26.50 -3.86
C GLY A 63 0.30 -26.78 -5.20
N ALA A 64 1.34 -27.63 -5.28
CA ALA A 64 1.98 -27.96 -6.56
C ALA A 64 1.01 -28.66 -7.53
N SER A 65 1.01 -28.23 -8.79
CA SER A 65 0.20 -28.83 -9.84
C SER A 65 1.06 -29.33 -10.99
N PRO A 66 0.88 -30.58 -11.49
CA PRO A 66 1.64 -31.14 -12.62
C PRO A 66 1.31 -30.52 -14.00
N CYS A 67 0.65 -29.37 -13.99
CA CYS A 67 0.24 -28.63 -15.18
C CYS A 67 0.44 -27.12 -14.99
N ARG A 68 1.24 -26.74 -13.98
CA ARG A 68 1.63 -25.38 -13.65
C ARG A 68 3.02 -25.45 -13.02
N LYS A 69 3.97 -24.71 -13.60
CA LYS A 69 5.37 -24.72 -13.15
C LYS A 69 5.42 -24.45 -11.64
N SER A 70 6.30 -25.14 -10.94
CA SER A 70 6.48 -25.06 -9.49
C SER A 70 7.92 -24.72 -9.11
N VAL A 71 8.09 -23.88 -8.09
CA VAL A 71 9.35 -23.65 -7.37
C VAL A 71 9.13 -24.03 -5.91
N VAL A 72 9.95 -24.92 -5.36
CA VAL A 72 9.76 -25.39 -3.98
C VAL A 72 10.85 -24.83 -3.07
N VAL A 73 10.42 -24.18 -1.98
CA VAL A 73 11.30 -23.60 -0.96
C VAL A 73 10.97 -24.19 0.40
N GLU A 74 11.98 -24.64 1.14
CA GLU A 74 11.85 -24.99 2.55
C GLU A 74 12.53 -23.91 3.39
N ILE A 75 11.77 -23.33 4.33
CA ILE A 75 12.25 -22.29 5.24
C ILE A 75 12.40 -22.85 6.64
N ASP A 76 13.63 -22.76 7.16
CA ASP A 76 13.93 -22.91 8.57
C ASP A 76 14.35 -21.55 9.16
N TYR A 77 14.04 -21.31 10.43
CA TYR A 77 14.34 -20.02 11.06
C TYR A 77 14.91 -20.18 12.46
N MET A 78 15.77 -19.23 12.84
CA MET A 78 16.36 -19.18 14.17
C MET A 78 15.39 -18.58 15.20
N ALA A 79 15.34 -19.16 16.39
CA ALA A 79 14.64 -18.56 17.51
C ALA A 79 15.22 -18.95 18.88
N GLU A 80 15.12 -18.03 19.84
CA GLU A 80 15.38 -18.28 21.26
C GLU A 80 14.42 -17.47 22.14
N GLY A 81 13.61 -18.17 22.94
CA GLY A 81 12.72 -17.51 23.91
C GLY A 81 11.63 -16.68 23.24
N ASP A 82 11.65 -15.36 23.47
CA ASP A 82 10.74 -14.36 22.87
C ASP A 82 11.33 -13.67 21.63
N HIS A 83 12.55 -14.05 21.22
CA HIS A 83 13.20 -13.58 20.02
C HIS A 83 13.11 -14.65 18.92
N SER A 84 12.68 -14.26 17.73
CA SER A 84 12.53 -15.17 16.60
C SER A 84 12.82 -14.44 15.30
N HIS A 85 13.56 -15.09 14.41
CA HIS A 85 13.78 -14.71 13.03
C HIS A 85 12.80 -15.38 12.07
N ALA A 86 11.65 -15.88 12.57
CA ALA A 86 10.62 -16.43 11.72
C ALA A 86 10.21 -15.39 10.65
N PRO A 87 9.98 -15.83 9.40
CA PRO A 87 9.36 -14.95 8.42
C PRO A 87 8.01 -14.48 8.93
N ASP A 88 7.64 -13.25 8.57
CA ASP A 88 6.24 -12.86 8.62
C ASP A 88 5.51 -13.67 7.53
N LEU A 89 5.04 -14.87 7.89
CA LEU A 89 4.39 -15.80 6.94
C LEU A 89 2.97 -15.41 6.62
N PHE A 90 2.32 -14.75 7.58
CA PHE A 90 0.96 -14.27 7.56
C PHE A 90 1.00 -12.96 8.35
N GLY A 91 0.53 -11.85 7.80
CA GLY A 91 0.44 -10.61 8.57
C GLY A 91 -0.50 -10.79 9.74
N GLY A 92 0.05 -10.95 10.95
CA GLY A 92 -0.72 -11.00 12.19
C GLY A 92 -1.79 -12.12 12.27
N PRO A 93 -2.48 -12.25 13.42
CA PRO A 93 -3.67 -13.08 13.50
C PRO A 93 -4.80 -12.45 12.65
N PRO A 94 -5.58 -13.25 11.89
CA PRO A 94 -6.79 -12.79 11.22
C PRO A 94 -7.74 -12.09 12.20
N GLY A 95 -8.38 -11.02 11.77
CA GLY A 95 -9.37 -10.32 12.57
C GLY A 95 -8.80 -9.39 13.65
N GLN A 96 -7.71 -8.67 13.36
CA GLN A 96 -7.50 -7.40 14.07
C GLN A 96 -8.45 -6.34 13.48
N PRO A 97 -9.08 -5.50 14.32
CA PRO A 97 -9.90 -4.41 13.81
C PRO A 97 -9.05 -3.51 12.91
N ASP A 98 -9.52 -3.26 11.70
CA ASP A 98 -8.89 -2.30 10.83
C ASP A 98 -9.20 -0.90 11.36
N ALA A 99 -8.19 -0.25 11.96
CA ALA A 99 -8.31 1.11 12.50
C ALA A 99 -8.51 2.17 11.41
N HIS A 100 -8.22 1.82 10.15
CA HIS A 100 -8.39 2.62 8.94
C HIS A 100 -9.66 2.28 8.15
N LEU A 101 -10.51 1.36 8.61
CA LEU A 101 -11.85 1.12 8.07
C LEU A 101 -12.96 1.16 9.16
N GLY A 102 -12.58 1.18 10.44
CA GLY A 102 -13.51 1.21 11.59
C GLY A 102 -14.31 2.51 11.76
N VAL A 103 -15.59 2.37 12.12
CA VAL A 103 -16.51 3.51 12.31
C VAL A 103 -16.53 3.97 13.79
N ASP A 104 -15.62 4.88 14.14
CA ASP A 104 -15.33 5.34 15.52
C ASP A 104 -16.51 5.96 16.32
N ASP A 105 -17.62 6.33 15.68
CA ASP A 105 -18.75 7.08 16.29
C ASP A 105 -20.13 6.40 16.13
N THR A 106 -20.18 5.09 16.33
CA THR A 106 -21.41 4.26 16.24
C THR A 106 -22.05 3.93 17.59
N ARG A 107 -21.81 4.73 18.64
CA ARG A 107 -22.33 4.42 19.98
C ARG A 107 -23.85 4.37 20.00
N PHE A 108 -24.41 3.17 20.18
CA PHE A 108 -25.84 2.94 20.26
C PHE A 108 -26.42 3.46 21.59
N GLU A 109 -27.59 4.10 21.55
CA GLU A 109 -28.22 4.73 22.74
C GLU A 109 -29.16 3.78 23.52
N ASP A 110 -29.34 2.52 23.11
CA ASP A 110 -30.27 1.56 23.74
C ASP A 110 -29.74 0.10 23.71
N ASP A 111 -30.25 -0.77 24.58
CA ASP A 111 -29.81 -2.15 24.80
C ASP A 111 -30.55 -3.20 23.94
N GLY A 112 -30.65 -3.02 22.61
CA GLY A 112 -31.29 -4.05 21.77
C GLY A 112 -31.13 -3.96 20.24
N HIS A 113 -31.11 -5.16 19.61
CA HIS A 113 -31.43 -5.52 18.22
C HIS A 113 -31.14 -4.50 17.08
N ASN A 114 -30.00 -3.82 17.10
CA ASN A 114 -29.57 -3.01 15.96
C ASN A 114 -29.22 -3.91 14.77
N GLN A 115 -29.44 -3.45 13.53
CA GLN A 115 -29.07 -4.19 12.32
C GLN A 115 -28.11 -3.44 11.41
N ILE A 116 -27.22 -4.19 10.76
CA ILE A 116 -26.21 -3.68 9.84
C ILE A 116 -26.42 -4.30 8.45
N ALA A 117 -26.29 -3.49 7.41
CA ALA A 117 -26.25 -3.93 6.02
C ALA A 117 -25.21 -3.11 5.25
N VAL A 118 -24.71 -3.67 4.15
CA VAL A 118 -23.60 -3.12 3.38
C VAL A 118 -23.99 -3.06 1.90
N GLY A 119 -23.60 -1.99 1.21
CA GLY A 119 -23.78 -1.85 -0.24
C GLY A 119 -23.56 -0.43 -0.73
N ASP A 120 -23.37 -0.24 -2.05
CA ASP A 120 -23.07 1.06 -2.66
C ASP A 120 -24.31 1.99 -2.68
N LEU A 121 -24.44 2.84 -1.66
CA LEU A 121 -25.60 3.72 -1.47
C LEU A 121 -25.42 5.10 -2.10
N ASP A 122 -24.19 5.50 -2.42
CA ASP A 122 -23.87 6.78 -3.05
C ASP A 122 -23.63 6.70 -4.58
N GLY A 123 -23.55 5.47 -5.10
CA GLY A 123 -23.37 5.15 -6.51
C GLY A 123 -21.95 5.41 -7.01
N ASN A 124 -20.95 5.38 -6.11
CA ASN A 124 -19.56 5.60 -6.44
C ASN A 124 -18.80 4.31 -6.82
N GLY A 125 -19.44 3.15 -6.65
CA GLY A 125 -18.89 1.82 -6.89
C GLY A 125 -18.29 1.13 -5.65
N ARG A 126 -18.28 1.78 -4.48
CA ARG A 126 -17.79 1.23 -3.19
C ARG A 126 -18.96 1.00 -2.26
N ALA A 127 -18.85 0.01 -1.37
CA ALA A 127 -19.90 -0.21 -0.40
C ALA A 127 -19.90 0.83 0.72
N ASP A 128 -21.09 1.22 1.17
CA ASP A 128 -21.34 2.01 2.36
C ASP A 128 -21.95 1.13 3.46
N ILE A 129 -21.86 1.57 4.71
CA ILE A 129 -22.41 0.85 5.87
C ILE A 129 -23.73 1.50 6.30
N ALA A 130 -24.85 0.78 6.24
CA ALA A 130 -26.10 1.24 6.81
C ALA A 130 -26.40 0.53 8.14
N VAL A 131 -26.74 1.32 9.16
CA VAL A 131 -27.10 0.84 10.49
C VAL A 131 -28.50 1.31 10.85
N ALA A 132 -29.39 0.36 11.13
CA ALA A 132 -30.72 0.61 11.66
C ALA A 132 -30.66 0.67 13.20
N ASP A 133 -30.76 1.88 13.75
CA ASP A 133 -30.78 2.16 15.20
C ASP A 133 -32.20 1.99 15.77
N HIS A 134 -32.28 1.25 16.87
CA HIS A 134 -33.50 0.90 17.60
C HIS A 134 -34.10 2.01 18.49
N SER A 135 -33.43 3.17 18.65
CA SER A 135 -33.88 4.29 19.51
C SER A 135 -35.31 4.82 19.24
N GLU A 136 -35.93 5.54 20.21
CA GLU A 136 -37.31 6.09 20.11
C GLU A 136 -37.56 6.85 18.78
N GLY A 137 -38.14 6.16 17.79
CA GLY A 137 -38.46 6.69 16.46
C GLY A 137 -37.66 6.11 15.29
N GLY A 138 -36.80 5.10 15.52
CA GLY A 138 -36.04 4.25 14.59
C GLY A 138 -35.44 4.93 13.36
N ARG A 139 -34.11 5.02 13.31
CA ARG A 139 -33.37 5.75 12.28
C ARG A 139 -32.41 4.83 11.55
N VAL A 140 -32.22 5.07 10.26
CA VAL A 140 -31.12 4.45 9.50
C VAL A 140 -30.01 5.47 9.33
N HIS A 141 -28.85 5.14 9.87
CA HIS A 141 -27.61 5.89 9.75
C HIS A 141 -26.76 5.24 8.67
N VAL A 142 -26.37 5.99 7.63
CA VAL A 142 -25.40 5.50 6.64
C VAL A 142 -24.05 6.12 6.97
N TYR A 143 -23.02 5.31 6.93
CA TYR A 143 -21.63 5.69 7.15
C TYR A 143 -20.88 5.45 5.84
N ASP A 144 -20.16 6.47 5.42
CA ASP A 144 -19.31 6.42 4.23
C ASP A 144 -18.03 5.65 4.59
N ALA A 145 -17.75 4.59 3.84
CA ALA A 145 -16.66 3.65 4.12
C ALA A 145 -15.26 4.27 4.05
N VAL A 146 -15.09 5.40 3.34
CA VAL A 146 -13.79 6.06 3.14
C VAL A 146 -13.52 7.14 4.20
N THR A 147 -14.57 7.84 4.63
CA THR A 147 -14.47 8.95 5.60
C THR A 147 -14.82 8.52 7.02
N HIS A 148 -15.49 7.37 7.16
CA HIS A 148 -16.00 6.78 8.40
C HIS A 148 -16.91 7.73 9.19
N GLN A 149 -17.44 8.75 8.51
CA GLN A 149 -18.37 9.69 9.10
C GLN A 149 -19.79 9.26 8.74
N VAL A 150 -20.73 9.55 9.64
CA VAL A 150 -22.15 9.49 9.30
C VAL A 150 -22.38 10.38 8.08
N SER A 151 -22.80 9.78 6.98
CA SER A 151 -23.21 10.52 5.80
C SER A 151 -24.44 11.35 6.16
N THR A 152 -24.28 12.67 6.20
CA THR A 152 -25.42 13.59 6.44
C THR A 152 -26.32 13.74 5.21
N THR A 153 -25.90 13.14 4.09
CA THR A 153 -26.53 13.21 2.77
C THR A 153 -27.06 11.88 2.28
N LEU A 154 -26.80 10.77 2.98
CA LEU A 154 -27.27 9.40 2.71
C LEU A 154 -27.87 8.88 4.03
N GLY A 155 -29.17 8.59 4.10
CA GLY A 155 -29.80 8.09 5.33
C GLY A 155 -31.27 8.47 5.57
N VAL A 156 -32.06 7.54 6.09
CA VAL A 156 -33.50 7.71 6.27
C VAL A 156 -33.80 8.37 7.62
N HIS A 157 -34.22 9.64 7.59
CA HIS A 157 -34.59 10.41 8.79
C HIS A 157 -36.09 10.32 9.13
N ASP A 158 -36.41 9.93 10.37
CA ASP A 158 -37.74 10.03 11.01
C ASP A 158 -38.83 9.17 10.34
N THR A 159 -38.58 7.87 10.25
CA THR A 159 -39.57 6.85 9.94
C THR A 159 -40.19 6.36 11.23
N ARG A 160 -41.49 6.58 11.43
CA ARG A 160 -42.22 6.05 12.59
C ARG A 160 -42.26 4.52 12.54
N PHE A 161 -41.23 3.87 13.06
CA PHE A 161 -41.26 2.44 13.36
C PHE A 161 -41.93 2.23 14.72
N GLU A 162 -42.76 1.20 14.86
CA GLU A 162 -43.33 0.86 16.16
C GLU A 162 -42.34 0.06 17.03
N ASN A 163 -42.46 0.28 18.33
CA ASN A 163 -41.45 0.01 19.36
C ASN A 163 -41.45 -1.47 19.82
N HIS A 164 -41.17 -2.40 18.90
CA HIS A 164 -41.17 -3.85 19.18
C HIS A 164 -39.84 -4.57 18.90
N GLY A 165 -38.81 -3.90 18.37
CA GLY A 165 -37.42 -4.40 18.43
C GLY A 165 -37.01 -5.54 17.51
N HIS A 166 -37.66 -5.72 16.35
CA HIS A 166 -37.32 -6.80 15.41
C HIS A 166 -37.19 -6.37 13.94
N ASN A 167 -37.06 -5.07 13.64
CA ASN A 167 -37.03 -4.58 12.24
C ASN A 167 -35.83 -5.15 11.46
N GLN A 168 -36.04 -5.44 10.16
CA GLN A 168 -34.99 -5.95 9.27
C GLN A 168 -34.53 -4.90 8.24
N ILE A 169 -33.23 -4.85 7.91
CA ILE A 169 -32.63 -4.02 6.84
C ILE A 169 -31.86 -4.86 5.84
N ALA A 170 -31.96 -4.52 4.56
CA ALA A 170 -31.13 -5.04 3.47
C ALA A 170 -30.86 -3.94 2.43
N ILE A 171 -29.81 -4.10 1.63
CA ILE A 171 -29.40 -3.17 0.58
C ILE A 171 -29.29 -3.94 -0.74
N GLY A 172 -29.76 -3.37 -1.85
CA GLY A 172 -29.61 -3.93 -3.19
C GLY A 172 -30.40 -3.16 -4.26
N ASP A 173 -30.12 -3.42 -5.54
CA ASP A 173 -30.76 -2.79 -6.71
C ASP A 173 -32.12 -3.47 -7.01
N VAL A 174 -33.12 -3.16 -6.19
CA VAL A 174 -34.45 -3.77 -6.28
C VAL A 174 -35.34 -3.10 -7.34
N ASP A 175 -34.94 -1.94 -7.86
CA ASP A 175 -35.64 -1.22 -8.92
C ASP A 175 -35.05 -1.44 -10.33
N GLY A 176 -33.84 -1.99 -10.41
CA GLY A 176 -33.14 -2.38 -11.63
C GLY A 176 -32.56 -1.21 -12.42
N GLN A 177 -32.25 -0.09 -11.76
CA GLN A 177 -31.60 1.08 -12.37
C GLN A 177 -30.08 1.12 -12.17
N GLY A 178 -29.50 0.14 -11.47
CA GLY A 178 -28.07 0.00 -11.26
C GLY A 178 -27.51 0.80 -10.08
N GLY A 179 -28.35 1.21 -9.14
CA GLY A 179 -27.94 1.78 -7.85
C GLY A 179 -28.67 1.08 -6.72
N ALA A 180 -28.06 0.99 -5.54
CA ALA A 180 -28.69 0.25 -4.45
C ALA A 180 -29.77 1.07 -3.73
N GLU A 181 -30.84 0.39 -3.30
CA GLU A 181 -31.87 0.94 -2.43
C GLU A 181 -31.79 0.36 -1.02
N ILE A 182 -32.36 1.10 -0.06
CA ILE A 182 -32.53 0.64 1.32
C ILE A 182 -33.89 -0.04 1.45
N VAL A 183 -33.89 -1.33 1.75
CA VAL A 183 -35.09 -2.15 1.96
C VAL A 183 -35.30 -2.41 3.45
N LEU A 184 -36.47 -2.04 3.97
CA LEU A 184 -36.77 -2.09 5.41
C LEU A 184 -38.07 -2.83 5.68
N ALA A 185 -38.05 -3.82 6.58
CA ALA A 185 -39.23 -4.53 7.05
C ALA A 185 -39.75 -3.96 8.39
N ASP A 186 -41.02 -3.56 8.40
CA ASP A 186 -41.75 -3.09 9.60
C ASP A 186 -42.62 -4.22 10.19
N HIS A 187 -42.44 -4.47 11.49
CA HIS A 187 -43.14 -5.49 12.28
C HIS A 187 -44.55 -5.08 12.80
N SER A 188 -45.14 -4.01 12.26
CA SER A 188 -46.50 -3.58 12.61
C SER A 188 -47.61 -4.57 12.17
N GLU A 189 -48.84 -4.44 12.72
CA GLU A 189 -49.99 -5.28 12.36
C GLU A 189 -50.26 -5.27 10.83
N GLY A 190 -49.72 -6.26 10.13
CA GLY A 190 -49.85 -6.43 8.68
C GLY A 190 -48.55 -6.74 7.93
N GLY A 191 -47.38 -6.50 8.53
CA GLY A 191 -46.06 -6.79 7.94
C GLY A 191 -45.81 -6.08 6.61
N ARG A 192 -45.00 -5.01 6.60
CA ARG A 192 -44.72 -4.26 5.35
C ARG A 192 -43.24 -4.12 5.11
N VAL A 193 -42.85 -4.33 3.86
CA VAL A 193 -41.51 -4.03 3.37
C VAL A 193 -41.57 -2.71 2.60
N HIS A 194 -40.77 -1.75 3.02
CA HIS A 194 -40.65 -0.41 2.46
C HIS A 194 -39.31 -0.29 1.72
N VAL A 195 -39.31 0.38 0.56
CA VAL A 195 -38.10 0.66 -0.21
C VAL A 195 -37.87 2.17 -0.27
N TYR A 196 -36.64 2.57 0.04
CA TYR A 196 -36.20 3.96 0.05
C TYR A 196 -35.03 4.12 -0.92
N ASP A 197 -35.11 5.17 -1.72
CA ASP A 197 -34.00 5.55 -2.59
C ASP A 197 -32.84 6.05 -1.73
N ALA A 198 -31.67 5.44 -1.90
CA ALA A 198 -30.50 5.64 -1.05
C ALA A 198 -29.97 7.08 -1.08
N VAL A 199 -30.17 7.79 -2.19
CA VAL A 199 -29.64 9.14 -2.43
C VAL A 199 -30.62 10.26 -2.03
N THR A 200 -31.91 10.05 -2.23
CA THR A 200 -32.97 11.04 -2.00
C THR A 200 -33.70 10.84 -0.67
N HIS A 201 -33.56 9.65 -0.08
CA HIS A 201 -34.13 9.22 1.20
C HIS A 201 -35.65 9.22 1.23
N GLN A 202 -36.26 9.30 0.04
CA GLN A 202 -37.70 9.28 -0.08
C GLN A 202 -38.15 7.85 -0.31
N ALA A 203 -39.23 7.47 0.37
CA ALA A 203 -39.93 6.24 0.04
C ALA A 203 -40.26 6.26 -1.45
N VAL A 204 -39.83 5.24 -2.18
CA VAL A 204 -40.04 5.16 -3.62
C VAL A 204 -41.51 4.78 -3.86
N PRO A 205 -42.36 5.68 -4.38
CA PRO A 205 -43.79 5.42 -4.43
C PRO A 205 -44.11 4.29 -5.41
N GLY A 206 -44.60 3.17 -4.88
CA GLY A 206 -44.92 1.99 -5.69
C GLY A 206 -43.80 0.94 -5.73
N LEU A 207 -42.81 1.02 -4.83
CA LEU A 207 -41.93 -0.10 -4.50
C LEU A 207 -42.23 -0.64 -3.09
N GLY A 208 -41.97 -1.94 -2.85
CA GLY A 208 -42.12 -2.61 -1.55
C GLY A 208 -43.11 -3.78 -1.53
N VAL A 209 -43.51 -4.26 -0.34
CA VAL A 209 -44.46 -5.37 -0.20
C VAL A 209 -45.47 -5.07 0.91
N ALA A 210 -46.77 -5.14 0.60
CA ALA A 210 -47.83 -4.59 1.45
C ALA A 210 -48.53 -5.59 2.41
N ASP A 211 -48.21 -6.90 2.30
CA ASP A 211 -48.79 -7.99 3.10
C ASP A 211 -47.81 -9.19 3.12
N THR A 212 -46.80 -9.12 4.00
CA THR A 212 -45.75 -10.14 4.09
C THR A 212 -45.95 -11.15 5.22
N ARG A 213 -47.05 -11.05 5.98
CA ARG A 213 -47.34 -11.87 7.18
C ARG A 213 -46.27 -11.84 8.29
N PHE A 214 -45.42 -10.81 8.35
CA PHE A 214 -44.42 -10.60 9.44
C PHE A 214 -45.02 -10.42 10.87
N ASN A 215 -46.30 -10.73 11.08
CA ASN A 215 -47.06 -10.43 12.29
C ASN A 215 -47.09 -11.57 13.33
N ASP A 216 -46.32 -12.64 13.12
CA ASP A 216 -46.24 -13.83 13.96
C ASP A 216 -44.95 -13.84 14.82
N HIS A 217 -44.82 -12.86 15.70
CA HIS A 217 -43.93 -12.91 16.88
C HIS A 217 -42.46 -13.32 16.61
N GLY A 218 -41.65 -12.38 16.15
CA GLY A 218 -40.27 -12.22 16.63
C GLY A 218 -39.10 -12.58 15.70
N HIS A 219 -39.29 -13.40 14.64
CA HIS A 219 -38.12 -14.09 14.04
C HIS A 219 -38.06 -14.09 12.49
N ASN A 220 -38.91 -13.33 11.79
CA ASN A 220 -38.88 -13.28 10.32
C ASN A 220 -37.65 -12.53 9.77
N GLN A 221 -37.08 -13.03 8.68
CA GLN A 221 -35.86 -12.49 8.05
C GLN A 221 -36.09 -11.92 6.65
N LEU A 222 -35.21 -11.00 6.27
CA LEU A 222 -35.21 -10.27 5.01
C LEU A 222 -33.81 -10.33 4.40
N ALA A 223 -33.73 -10.65 3.11
CA ALA A 223 -32.52 -10.52 2.30
C ALA A 223 -32.88 -9.98 0.90
N VAL A 224 -31.89 -9.49 0.19
CA VAL A 224 -32.02 -8.95 -1.18
C VAL A 224 -30.90 -9.55 -2.03
N GLY A 225 -31.20 -9.95 -3.27
CA GLY A 225 -30.21 -10.47 -4.23
C GLY A 225 -30.83 -10.95 -5.54
N ASP A 226 -30.00 -11.19 -6.56
CA ASP A 226 -30.36 -11.60 -7.92
C ASP A 226 -30.60 -13.12 -8.01
N VAL A 227 -31.67 -13.58 -7.35
CA VAL A 227 -32.00 -15.01 -7.29
C VAL A 227 -32.59 -15.56 -8.58
N ASP A 228 -32.96 -14.70 -9.54
CA ASP A 228 -33.48 -15.10 -10.84
C ASP A 228 -32.48 -14.95 -12.01
N GLY A 229 -31.36 -14.26 -11.77
CA GLY A 229 -30.19 -14.15 -12.65
C GLY A 229 -30.38 -13.13 -13.77
N VAL A 230 -31.21 -12.10 -13.56
CA VAL A 230 -31.48 -11.03 -14.54
C VAL A 230 -30.80 -9.71 -14.20
N GLY A 231 -29.99 -9.68 -13.14
CA GLY A 231 -29.21 -8.54 -12.66
C GLY A 231 -30.05 -7.50 -11.93
N LYS A 232 -31.25 -7.86 -11.46
CA LYS A 232 -32.11 -7.03 -10.64
C LYS A 232 -32.38 -7.81 -9.36
N ASP A 233 -32.29 -7.15 -8.22
CA ASP A 233 -32.43 -7.87 -6.96
C ASP A 233 -33.91 -8.08 -6.60
N GLU A 234 -34.22 -9.28 -6.12
CA GLU A 234 -35.50 -9.62 -5.52
C GLU A 234 -35.47 -9.51 -4.00
N ILE A 235 -36.64 -9.25 -3.42
CA ILE A 235 -36.84 -9.25 -1.98
C ILE A 235 -37.16 -10.68 -1.53
N VAL A 236 -36.27 -11.28 -0.75
CA VAL A 236 -36.42 -12.62 -0.18
C VAL A 236 -36.85 -12.51 1.28
N VAL A 237 -37.93 -13.20 1.63
CA VAL A 237 -38.55 -13.16 2.95
C VAL A 237 -38.73 -14.57 3.48
N VAL A 238 -38.37 -14.80 4.74
CA VAL A 238 -38.73 -16.04 5.46
C VAL A 238 -39.94 -15.77 6.36
N ASP A 239 -41.00 -16.56 6.15
CA ASP A 239 -42.19 -16.63 7.00
C ASP A 239 -42.00 -17.82 7.97
N HIS A 240 -41.83 -17.54 9.26
CA HIS A 240 -41.59 -18.55 10.30
C HIS A 240 -42.88 -19.27 10.77
N SER A 241 -44.05 -18.94 10.21
CA SER A 241 -45.31 -19.64 10.57
C SER A 241 -45.37 -21.07 10.02
N GLU A 242 -45.71 -22.04 10.89
CA GLU A 242 -45.97 -23.47 10.58
C GLU A 242 -45.10 -24.06 9.43
N GLY A 243 -43.80 -24.19 9.68
CA GLY A 243 -42.86 -24.96 8.86
C GLY A 243 -42.03 -24.15 7.86
N GLY A 244 -41.66 -22.91 8.21
CA GLY A 244 -40.64 -22.07 7.58
C GLY A 244 -40.73 -22.00 6.05
N ARG A 245 -41.23 -20.91 5.47
CA ARG A 245 -41.30 -20.77 4.00
C ARG A 245 -40.52 -19.56 3.52
N VAL A 246 -39.77 -19.76 2.44
CA VAL A 246 -39.07 -18.67 1.76
C VAL A 246 -39.93 -18.16 0.61
N HIS A 247 -40.22 -16.88 0.62
CA HIS A 247 -40.99 -16.17 -0.40
C HIS A 247 -40.11 -15.16 -1.11
N VAL A 248 -40.08 -15.21 -2.45
CA VAL A 248 -39.35 -14.26 -3.30
C VAL A 248 -40.35 -13.31 -3.94
N TYR A 249 -40.15 -12.00 -3.77
CA TYR A 249 -41.02 -10.94 -4.25
C TYR A 249 -40.27 -9.99 -5.19
N ASP A 250 -40.93 -9.60 -6.27
CA ASP A 250 -40.47 -8.49 -7.09
C ASP A 250 -40.97 -7.17 -6.47
N ALA A 251 -40.01 -6.29 -6.13
CA ALA A 251 -40.26 -5.03 -5.44
C ALA A 251 -41.12 -4.03 -6.24
N VAL A 252 -41.12 -4.14 -7.58
CA VAL A 252 -41.82 -3.25 -8.53
C VAL A 252 -43.26 -3.70 -8.77
N THR A 253 -43.48 -5.00 -8.88
CA THR A 253 -44.80 -5.57 -9.13
C THR A 253 -45.58 -5.83 -7.85
N HIS A 254 -44.91 -5.87 -6.70
CA HIS A 254 -45.46 -6.22 -5.39
C HIS A 254 -46.03 -7.64 -5.33
N GLN A 255 -45.62 -8.52 -6.23
CA GLN A 255 -46.12 -9.90 -6.32
C GLN A 255 -44.99 -10.89 -6.09
N ALA A 256 -45.36 -12.04 -5.51
CA ALA A 256 -44.45 -13.17 -5.46
C ALA A 256 -44.08 -13.58 -6.89
N VAL A 257 -42.80 -13.79 -7.13
CA VAL A 257 -42.30 -14.15 -8.47
C VAL A 257 -42.73 -15.58 -8.80
N PRO A 258 -43.54 -15.81 -9.85
CA PRO A 258 -44.08 -17.14 -10.10
C PRO A 258 -42.99 -18.16 -10.44
N GLY A 259 -42.82 -19.16 -9.58
CA GLY A 259 -41.83 -20.24 -9.76
C GLY A 259 -40.56 -20.07 -8.94
N LEU A 260 -40.37 -18.93 -8.27
CA LEU A 260 -39.28 -18.70 -7.33
C LEU A 260 -39.76 -18.82 -5.87
N GLY A 261 -38.83 -19.18 -4.98
CA GLY A 261 -39.05 -19.30 -3.53
C GLY A 261 -39.29 -20.73 -3.04
N VAL A 262 -38.98 -21.02 -1.78
CA VAL A 262 -38.98 -22.39 -1.22
C VAL A 262 -40.25 -22.63 -0.40
N ALA A 263 -41.10 -23.55 -0.88
CA ALA A 263 -42.49 -23.67 -0.43
C ALA A 263 -42.72 -24.52 0.85
N ASP A 264 -41.76 -25.33 1.28
CA ASP A 264 -41.85 -26.25 2.44
C ASP A 264 -40.43 -26.68 2.83
N THR A 265 -39.69 -25.82 3.52
CA THR A 265 -38.45 -26.19 4.19
C THR A 265 -38.81 -26.64 5.59
N ARG A 266 -38.62 -27.92 5.91
CA ARG A 266 -38.88 -28.43 7.27
C ARG A 266 -37.76 -28.00 8.22
N PHE A 267 -37.61 -26.70 8.41
CA PHE A 267 -36.94 -26.17 9.59
C PHE A 267 -37.86 -26.47 10.78
N ASN A 268 -37.30 -26.94 11.90
CA ASN A 268 -38.14 -27.10 13.08
C ASN A 268 -38.48 -25.71 13.65
N ASP A 269 -39.42 -25.66 14.57
CA ASP A 269 -39.97 -24.43 15.15
C ASP A 269 -39.06 -23.80 16.23
N ASP A 270 -37.77 -24.16 16.27
CA ASP A 270 -36.81 -23.55 17.19
C ASP A 270 -36.39 -22.16 16.63
N GLU A 271 -36.52 -21.15 17.48
CA GLU A 271 -36.84 -19.74 17.13
C GLU A 271 -35.72 -18.92 16.42
N HIS A 272 -34.73 -19.50 15.73
CA HIS A 272 -33.52 -18.72 15.37
C HIS A 272 -32.69 -19.13 14.11
N ASN A 273 -33.33 -19.59 13.02
CA ASN A 273 -32.60 -19.81 11.77
C ASN A 273 -32.10 -18.49 11.14
N GLN A 274 -30.99 -18.53 10.37
CA GLN A 274 -30.46 -17.38 9.62
C GLN A 274 -30.56 -17.57 8.11
N LEU A 275 -30.80 -16.47 7.39
CA LEU A 275 -30.99 -16.41 5.94
C LEU A 275 -30.07 -15.36 5.35
N VAL A 276 -29.32 -15.76 4.34
CA VAL A 276 -28.58 -14.84 3.47
C VAL A 276 -28.71 -15.29 2.00
N VAL A 277 -28.41 -14.38 1.09
CA VAL A 277 -28.47 -14.59 -0.36
C VAL A 277 -27.14 -14.16 -0.95
N GLY A 278 -26.58 -14.97 -1.85
CA GLY A 278 -25.27 -14.69 -2.46
C GLY A 278 -24.80 -15.75 -3.46
N ASP A 279 -23.81 -15.40 -4.27
CA ASP A 279 -23.22 -16.23 -5.35
C ASP A 279 -22.13 -17.17 -4.81
N VAL A 280 -22.55 -18.16 -4.03
CA VAL A 280 -21.63 -19.10 -3.35
C VAL A 280 -21.09 -20.19 -4.28
N ASP A 281 -21.63 -20.32 -5.49
CA ASP A 281 -21.15 -21.28 -6.49
C ASP A 281 -20.43 -20.63 -7.70
N GLY A 282 -20.42 -19.29 -7.76
CA GLY A 282 -19.63 -18.49 -8.71
C GLY A 282 -20.20 -18.44 -10.12
N VAL A 283 -21.52 -18.63 -10.28
CA VAL A 283 -22.19 -18.61 -11.59
C VAL A 283 -22.90 -17.28 -11.88
N GLY A 284 -22.79 -16.30 -10.97
CA GLY A 284 -23.34 -14.95 -11.08
C GLY A 284 -24.85 -14.89 -10.86
N LYS A 285 -25.41 -15.89 -10.16
CA LYS A 285 -26.82 -15.93 -9.76
C LYS A 285 -26.83 -16.27 -8.28
N ASP A 286 -27.64 -15.57 -7.51
CA ASP A 286 -27.58 -15.76 -6.06
C ASP A 286 -28.37 -17.00 -5.62
N GLU A 287 -27.74 -17.78 -4.74
CA GLU A 287 -28.37 -18.87 -4.02
C GLU A 287 -29.00 -18.41 -2.70
N ILE A 288 -29.99 -19.16 -2.23
CA ILE A 288 -30.59 -18.96 -0.92
C ILE A 288 -29.85 -19.84 0.08
N VAL A 289 -29.10 -19.23 1.00
CA VAL A 289 -28.36 -19.92 2.05
C VAL A 289 -29.15 -19.84 3.35
N VAL A 290 -29.42 -21.00 3.95
CA VAL A 290 -30.11 -21.09 5.24
C VAL A 290 -29.27 -21.86 6.24
N ALA A 291 -29.00 -21.24 7.38
CA ALA A 291 -28.41 -21.90 8.54
C ALA A 291 -29.52 -22.39 9.48
N ASP A 292 -29.60 -23.71 9.62
CA ASP A 292 -30.60 -24.39 10.46
C ASP A 292 -30.01 -24.70 11.83
N ALA A 293 -30.46 -23.97 12.85
CA ALA A 293 -29.99 -24.10 14.24
C ALA A 293 -30.35 -25.46 14.87
N SER A 294 -31.23 -26.23 14.24
CA SER A 294 -31.98 -27.29 14.88
C SER A 294 -31.61 -28.71 14.44
N GLU A 295 -30.81 -28.81 13.37
CA GLU A 295 -30.21 -30.04 12.86
C GLU A 295 -28.69 -30.13 13.16
N GLY A 296 -28.24 -29.53 14.26
CA GLY A 296 -26.81 -29.45 14.60
C GLY A 296 -26.06 -28.37 13.80
N GLY A 297 -26.74 -27.26 13.48
CA GLY A 297 -26.18 -26.06 12.84
C GLY A 297 -25.86 -26.18 11.35
N ARG A 298 -26.60 -26.98 10.59
CA ARG A 298 -26.28 -27.24 9.18
C ARG A 298 -26.53 -26.01 8.30
N ILE A 299 -25.68 -25.82 7.30
CA ILE A 299 -25.86 -24.80 6.28
C ILE A 299 -26.34 -25.45 4.99
N HIS A 300 -27.54 -25.09 4.57
CA HIS A 300 -28.18 -25.56 3.35
C HIS A 300 -28.18 -24.46 2.30
N VAL A 301 -27.67 -24.79 1.11
CA VAL A 301 -27.73 -23.92 -0.07
C VAL A 301 -28.88 -24.39 -0.96
N TYR A 302 -29.86 -23.53 -1.22
CA TYR A 302 -31.06 -23.84 -1.99
C TYR A 302 -31.07 -23.11 -3.32
N ASP A 303 -31.43 -23.83 -4.38
CA ASP A 303 -31.75 -23.19 -5.66
C ASP A 303 -33.20 -22.69 -5.64
N ALA A 304 -33.36 -21.38 -5.84
CA ALA A 304 -34.65 -20.69 -5.77
C ALA A 304 -35.68 -21.13 -6.83
N VAL A 305 -35.25 -21.81 -7.90
CA VAL A 305 -36.10 -22.23 -9.03
C VAL A 305 -36.61 -23.66 -8.86
N THR A 306 -35.74 -24.56 -8.39
CA THR A 306 -36.00 -25.98 -8.20
C THR A 306 -36.54 -26.30 -6.82
N HIS A 307 -36.35 -25.38 -5.86
CA HIS A 307 -36.81 -25.47 -4.47
C HIS A 307 -36.19 -26.68 -3.76
N GLN A 308 -35.01 -27.11 -4.20
CA GLN A 308 -34.28 -28.24 -3.63
C GLN A 308 -32.97 -27.74 -3.04
N ALA A 309 -32.58 -28.28 -1.89
CA ALA A 309 -31.24 -28.12 -1.36
C ALA A 309 -30.24 -28.76 -2.33
N SER A 310 -29.14 -28.05 -2.58
CA SER A 310 -28.04 -28.56 -3.36
C SER A 310 -27.40 -29.75 -2.63
N PRO A 311 -27.26 -30.92 -3.28
CA PRO A 311 -26.59 -32.06 -2.68
C PRO A 311 -25.06 -31.92 -2.74
N THR A 312 -24.52 -30.91 -3.44
CA THR A 312 -23.09 -30.68 -3.66
C THR A 312 -22.56 -29.41 -3.00
N LEU A 313 -23.42 -28.45 -2.70
CA LEU A 313 -23.07 -27.22 -1.98
C LEU A 313 -23.54 -27.28 -0.51
N GLY A 314 -22.98 -26.42 0.34
CA GLY A 314 -23.34 -26.29 1.75
C GLY A 314 -22.48 -27.12 2.71
N VAL A 315 -22.76 -27.00 4.01
CA VAL A 315 -21.90 -27.52 5.08
C VAL A 315 -22.69 -28.48 5.98
N ASP A 316 -22.28 -29.75 5.96
CA ASP A 316 -23.02 -30.88 6.56
C ASP A 316 -22.76 -31.07 8.08
N ASP A 317 -21.72 -30.44 8.63
CA ASP A 317 -21.26 -30.53 10.02
C ASP A 317 -20.71 -29.18 10.46
N SER A 318 -21.13 -28.70 11.62
CA SER A 318 -21.07 -27.27 11.91
C SER A 318 -20.29 -26.98 13.20
N THR A 319 -19.52 -25.89 13.16
CA THR A 319 -18.96 -25.21 14.32
C THR A 319 -20.02 -24.44 15.10
N PHE A 320 -21.32 -24.57 14.79
CA PHE A 320 -22.41 -23.86 15.49
C PHE A 320 -22.71 -24.54 16.82
N GLU A 321 -22.99 -23.74 17.85
CA GLU A 321 -23.59 -24.26 19.08
C GLU A 321 -25.12 -24.36 18.94
N ASP A 322 -25.71 -25.39 19.53
CA ASP A 322 -27.16 -25.68 19.54
C ASP A 322 -27.95 -24.71 20.46
N ASP A 323 -27.43 -23.51 20.74
CA ASP A 323 -28.05 -22.51 21.63
C ASP A 323 -28.89 -21.46 20.89
N GLY A 324 -28.77 -21.40 19.56
CA GLY A 324 -29.71 -20.69 18.70
C GLY A 324 -29.43 -19.21 18.49
N HIS A 325 -28.22 -18.67 18.68
CA HIS A 325 -27.97 -17.23 18.44
C HIS A 325 -26.91 -16.93 17.35
N ASN A 326 -26.49 -17.94 16.60
CA ASN A 326 -25.48 -17.84 15.54
C ASN A 326 -25.89 -16.84 14.42
N GLN A 327 -24.92 -16.09 13.89
CA GLN A 327 -25.08 -15.18 12.75
C GLN A 327 -24.39 -15.75 11.50
N VAL A 328 -24.95 -15.46 10.32
CA VAL A 328 -24.38 -15.87 9.02
C VAL A 328 -24.34 -14.68 8.06
N ALA A 329 -23.28 -14.61 7.26
CA ALA A 329 -23.10 -13.67 6.17
C ALA A 329 -22.45 -14.38 4.97
N VAL A 330 -22.50 -13.77 3.79
CA VAL A 330 -21.80 -14.24 2.58
C VAL A 330 -21.02 -13.09 1.97
N GLY A 331 -19.85 -13.39 1.42
CA GLY A 331 -19.02 -12.46 0.67
C GLY A 331 -17.66 -13.06 0.31
N ASP A 332 -16.98 -12.48 -0.67
CA ASP A 332 -15.68 -12.93 -1.19
C ASP A 332 -14.55 -12.47 -0.28
N VAL A 333 -14.26 -13.24 0.78
CA VAL A 333 -13.30 -12.85 1.82
C VAL A 333 -11.90 -13.41 1.59
N ASP A 334 -11.74 -14.27 0.59
CA ASP A 334 -10.43 -14.79 0.17
C ASP A 334 -9.96 -14.24 -1.19
N GLY A 335 -10.80 -13.44 -1.87
CA GLY A 335 -10.48 -12.72 -3.11
C GLY A 335 -10.52 -13.61 -4.36
N ASN A 336 -11.17 -14.77 -4.29
CA ASN A 336 -11.20 -15.74 -5.38
C ASN A 336 -12.32 -15.47 -6.41
N GLY A 337 -13.18 -14.48 -6.18
CA GLY A 337 -14.33 -14.13 -7.01
C GLY A 337 -15.58 -14.99 -6.77
N ARG A 338 -15.60 -15.80 -5.70
CA ARG A 338 -16.78 -16.52 -5.22
C ARG A 338 -17.05 -16.11 -3.79
N GLU A 339 -18.30 -16.18 -3.36
CA GLU A 339 -18.63 -15.80 -1.99
C GLU A 339 -18.49 -16.98 -1.02
N GLU A 340 -17.73 -16.77 0.05
CA GLU A 340 -17.65 -17.71 1.16
C GLU A 340 -18.80 -17.49 2.15
N ILE A 341 -19.16 -18.54 2.87
CA ILE A 341 -20.16 -18.48 3.93
C ILE A 341 -19.44 -18.22 5.26
N LEU A 342 -19.68 -17.05 5.85
CA LEU A 342 -19.16 -16.69 7.16
C LEU A 342 -20.15 -17.05 8.26
N VAL A 343 -19.62 -17.65 9.33
CA VAL A 343 -20.39 -18.12 10.47
C VAL A 343 -19.80 -17.58 11.75
N ALA A 344 -20.60 -16.87 12.54
CA ALA A 344 -20.20 -16.42 13.86
C ALA A 344 -20.88 -17.26 14.96
N ASN A 345 -20.06 -17.86 15.84
CA ASN A 345 -20.52 -18.67 16.96
C ASN A 345 -20.45 -17.88 18.29
N ASP A 346 -21.56 -17.91 19.03
CA ASP A 346 -21.82 -17.16 20.27
C ASP A 346 -20.90 -17.56 21.45
N SER A 347 -20.37 -18.78 21.44
CA SER A 347 -19.67 -19.38 22.59
C SER A 347 -18.15 -19.16 22.65
N GLY A 348 -17.57 -18.59 21.59
CA GLY A 348 -16.11 -18.57 21.40
C GLY A 348 -15.54 -17.28 20.84
N GLY A 349 -16.39 -16.34 20.42
CA GLY A 349 -15.95 -15.08 19.81
C GLY A 349 -15.15 -15.26 18.52
N ARG A 350 -15.61 -16.18 17.66
CA ARG A 350 -14.90 -16.53 16.42
C ARG A 350 -15.88 -16.52 15.24
N VAL A 351 -15.45 -15.90 14.14
CA VAL A 351 -16.08 -15.97 12.82
C VAL A 351 -15.23 -16.87 11.93
N ASP A 352 -15.83 -17.94 11.42
CA ASP A 352 -15.20 -18.87 10.49
C ASP A 352 -15.69 -18.61 9.07
N ALA A 353 -14.77 -18.58 8.09
CA ALA A 353 -15.10 -18.55 6.66
C ALA A 353 -15.11 -19.98 6.08
N LEU A 354 -16.18 -20.32 5.35
CA LEU A 354 -16.42 -21.66 4.80
C LEU A 354 -16.66 -21.57 3.29
N ASP A 355 -15.93 -22.37 2.52
CA ASP A 355 -16.17 -22.52 1.09
C ASP A 355 -17.33 -23.51 0.86
N ALA A 356 -18.40 -23.03 0.21
CA ALA A 356 -19.62 -23.80 -0.02
C ALA A 356 -19.43 -24.97 -1.01
N THR A 357 -18.43 -24.89 -1.90
CA THR A 357 -18.11 -25.88 -2.93
C THR A 357 -17.21 -26.99 -2.38
N THR A 358 -16.16 -26.62 -1.63
CA THR A 358 -15.27 -27.61 -0.99
C THR A 358 -15.80 -28.12 0.35
N ARG A 359 -16.75 -27.40 0.94
CA ARG A 359 -17.43 -27.71 2.21
C ARG A 359 -16.49 -27.73 3.41
N ARG A 360 -15.47 -26.87 3.40
CA ARG A 360 -14.43 -26.79 4.41
C ARG A 360 -14.15 -25.35 4.80
N SER A 361 -13.56 -25.16 5.97
CA SER A 361 -13.03 -23.87 6.39
C SER A 361 -11.91 -23.41 5.47
N VAL A 362 -11.90 -22.14 5.12
CA VAL A 362 -10.81 -21.52 4.38
C VAL A 362 -9.65 -21.25 5.35
N PRO A 363 -8.48 -21.88 5.17
CA PRO A 363 -7.35 -21.69 6.09
C PRO A 363 -6.86 -20.24 6.08
N GLY A 364 -6.63 -19.66 7.26
CA GLY A 364 -6.09 -18.30 7.38
C GLY A 364 -7.11 -17.18 7.20
N VAL A 365 -8.36 -17.50 6.86
CA VAL A 365 -9.45 -16.54 6.67
C VAL A 365 -10.47 -16.68 7.80
N GLY A 366 -10.78 -15.58 8.50
CA GLY A 366 -11.71 -15.53 9.63
C GLY A 366 -11.39 -14.44 10.65
N VAL A 367 -12.23 -14.31 11.70
CA VAL A 367 -12.05 -13.29 12.75
C VAL A 367 -12.01 -13.95 14.12
N SER A 368 -11.01 -13.60 14.95
CA SER A 368 -10.88 -14.08 16.33
C SER A 368 -11.07 -12.93 17.34
N ASP A 369 -12.31 -12.50 17.61
CA ASP A 369 -12.61 -11.44 18.58
C ASP A 369 -13.29 -11.94 19.87
N THR A 370 -12.58 -11.80 20.99
CA THR A 370 -13.08 -12.12 22.34
C THR A 370 -14.26 -11.24 22.84
N ARG A 371 -14.69 -10.22 22.09
CA ARG A 371 -15.83 -9.35 22.44
C ARG A 371 -17.16 -9.78 21.83
N PHE A 372 -17.18 -10.74 20.91
CA PHE A 372 -18.39 -11.34 20.35
C PHE A 372 -18.97 -12.39 21.33
N ASN A 373 -19.10 -12.08 22.63
CA ASN A 373 -19.45 -13.05 23.68
C ASN A 373 -20.42 -12.53 24.74
N ASP A 374 -21.15 -11.45 24.47
CA ASP A 374 -22.33 -11.09 25.26
C ASP A 374 -23.56 -11.83 24.74
N ASP A 375 -24.42 -12.26 25.67
CA ASP A 375 -25.65 -13.04 25.42
C ASP A 375 -26.73 -12.26 24.61
N ASP A 376 -26.36 -11.19 23.89
CA ASP A 376 -27.24 -10.19 23.31
C ASP A 376 -26.91 -9.96 21.80
N HIS A 377 -27.80 -10.43 20.92
CA HIS A 377 -28.10 -9.99 19.53
C HIS A 377 -27.06 -9.29 18.62
N ASN A 378 -25.77 -9.63 18.69
CA ASN A 378 -24.75 -9.12 17.74
C ASN A 378 -25.12 -9.42 16.28
N GLN A 379 -24.66 -8.58 15.34
CA GLN A 379 -24.92 -8.75 13.90
C GLN A 379 -23.63 -8.84 13.10
N LEU A 380 -23.68 -9.61 12.00
CA LEU A 380 -22.57 -9.86 11.07
C LEU A 380 -22.97 -9.37 9.68
N ALA A 381 -22.07 -8.63 9.02
CA ALA A 381 -22.19 -8.30 7.60
C ALA A 381 -20.82 -8.39 6.92
N VAL A 382 -20.81 -8.52 5.60
CA VAL A 382 -19.60 -8.63 4.78
C VAL A 382 -19.74 -7.74 3.55
N GLY A 383 -18.67 -7.09 3.14
CA GLY A 383 -18.63 -6.32 1.89
C GLY A 383 -17.33 -5.54 1.72
N ASP A 384 -17.05 -5.14 0.48
CA ASP A 384 -15.86 -4.38 0.08
C ASP A 384 -15.98 -2.90 0.47
N LEU A 385 -15.29 -2.52 1.54
CA LEU A 385 -15.20 -1.17 2.08
C LEU A 385 -13.92 -0.45 1.68
N ASP A 386 -12.91 -1.18 1.20
CA ASP A 386 -11.57 -0.67 0.92
C ASP A 386 -11.33 -0.25 -0.54
N ASP A 387 -12.32 -0.41 -1.44
CA ASP A 387 -12.24 -0.15 -2.89
C ASP A 387 -11.54 -1.29 -3.68
N GLY A 388 -11.57 -2.50 -3.13
CA GLY A 388 -10.91 -3.68 -3.68
C GLY A 388 -9.38 -3.53 -3.73
N ILE A 389 -8.80 -2.83 -2.75
CA ILE A 389 -7.34 -2.63 -2.66
C ILE A 389 -6.63 -3.98 -2.58
N ASP A 390 -7.22 -4.93 -1.87
CA ASP A 390 -6.70 -6.29 -1.77
C ASP A 390 -7.57 -7.34 -2.51
N GLY A 391 -8.69 -6.90 -3.11
CA GLY A 391 -9.64 -7.73 -3.83
C GLY A 391 -10.49 -8.64 -2.95
N ARG A 392 -10.49 -8.44 -1.63
CA ARG A 392 -11.27 -9.18 -0.65
C ARG A 392 -12.36 -8.30 -0.05
N ALA A 393 -13.35 -8.93 0.56
CA ALA A 393 -14.39 -8.26 1.32
C ALA A 393 -14.05 -8.22 2.81
N GLU A 394 -14.37 -7.11 3.48
CA GLU A 394 -14.19 -6.97 4.92
C GLU A 394 -15.37 -7.55 5.71
N VAL A 395 -15.07 -8.01 6.92
CA VAL A 395 -16.05 -8.53 7.86
C VAL A 395 -16.41 -7.47 8.88
N MET A 396 -17.70 -7.23 9.06
CA MET A 396 -18.23 -6.22 9.97
C MET A 396 -19.02 -6.87 11.10
N ILE A 397 -18.74 -6.42 12.31
CA ILE A 397 -19.43 -6.87 13.52
C ILE A 397 -20.05 -5.65 14.19
N ALA A 398 -21.37 -5.68 14.37
CA ALA A 398 -22.09 -4.68 15.17
C ALA A 398 -22.39 -5.24 16.57
N ASP A 399 -21.82 -4.58 17.58
CA ASP A 399 -22.03 -4.88 19.01
C ASP A 399 -23.40 -4.37 19.47
N ALA A 400 -24.24 -5.26 19.99
CA ALA A 400 -25.62 -4.93 20.40
C ALA A 400 -25.75 -4.32 21.81
N SER A 401 -24.66 -4.16 22.56
CA SER A 401 -24.67 -3.60 23.91
C SER A 401 -24.87 -2.07 23.96
N GLU A 402 -25.32 -1.53 25.11
CA GLU A 402 -25.47 -0.09 25.33
C GLU A 402 -24.12 0.62 25.17
N GLY A 403 -23.98 1.45 24.12
CA GLY A 403 -22.72 2.09 23.74
C GLY A 403 -21.79 1.23 22.87
N GLY A 404 -22.28 0.11 22.33
CA GLY A 404 -21.62 -0.75 21.34
C GLY A 404 -21.24 0.00 20.06
N GLN A 405 -20.37 -0.60 19.25
CA GLN A 405 -19.81 -0.02 18.04
C GLN A 405 -19.82 -1.03 16.88
N VAL A 406 -19.85 -0.52 15.65
CA VAL A 406 -19.52 -1.31 14.45
C VAL A 406 -18.01 -1.39 14.32
N GLN A 407 -17.50 -2.60 14.21
CA GLN A 407 -16.09 -2.88 14.03
C GLN A 407 -15.90 -3.58 12.68
N VAL A 408 -14.89 -3.12 11.95
CA VAL A 408 -14.51 -3.67 10.65
C VAL A 408 -13.23 -4.47 10.83
N PHE A 409 -13.18 -5.65 10.26
CA PHE A 409 -12.08 -6.59 10.32
C PHE A 409 -11.71 -6.97 8.90
N ASP A 410 -10.43 -6.89 8.57
CA ASP A 410 -9.90 -7.65 7.43
C ASP A 410 -10.00 -9.15 7.79
N ALA A 411 -10.75 -9.90 6.99
CA ALA A 411 -10.94 -11.33 7.18
C ALA A 411 -9.69 -12.13 6.83
N GLY A 412 -8.78 -11.55 6.04
CA GLY A 412 -7.47 -12.10 5.72
C GLY A 412 -6.34 -11.42 6.50
N PRO A 413 -5.14 -12.02 6.54
CA PRO A 413 -3.97 -11.34 7.05
C PRO A 413 -3.45 -10.31 6.01
N PRO A 414 -2.87 -9.15 6.41
CA PRO A 414 -2.02 -8.37 5.51
C PRO A 414 -0.93 -9.28 4.93
N LEU A 415 -0.71 -9.27 3.61
CA LEU A 415 0.22 -10.21 2.97
C LEU A 415 1.59 -10.21 3.67
N GLY A 416 1.95 -11.38 4.21
CA GLY A 416 3.24 -11.64 4.82
C GLY A 416 4.39 -11.45 3.83
N ALA A 417 5.62 -11.50 4.33
CA ALA A 417 6.81 -11.40 3.50
C ALA A 417 6.87 -12.50 2.42
N VAL A 418 6.42 -13.70 2.78
CA VAL A 418 6.37 -14.86 1.88
C VAL A 418 5.15 -14.80 0.96
N ASP A 419 3.98 -14.37 1.45
CA ASP A 419 2.77 -14.23 0.62
C ASP A 419 2.98 -13.24 -0.53
N ARG A 420 3.71 -12.14 -0.28
CA ARG A 420 4.10 -11.17 -1.32
C ARG A 420 4.97 -11.79 -2.39
N ALA A 421 5.83 -12.75 -2.03
CA ALA A 421 6.60 -13.51 -3.00
C ALA A 421 5.69 -14.49 -3.75
N MET A 422 4.82 -15.21 -3.06
CA MET A 422 3.88 -16.16 -3.69
C MET A 422 2.97 -15.47 -4.70
N ALA A 423 2.39 -14.32 -4.36
CA ALA A 423 1.57 -13.51 -5.28
C ALA A 423 2.35 -13.09 -6.54
N MET A 424 3.62 -12.68 -6.39
CA MET A 424 4.48 -12.34 -7.51
C MET A 424 4.69 -13.53 -8.48
N PHE A 425 4.89 -14.75 -7.95
CA PHE A 425 5.01 -15.95 -8.79
C PHE A 425 3.65 -16.36 -9.39
N ASP A 426 2.55 -16.16 -8.66
CA ASP A 426 1.19 -16.46 -9.15
C ASP A 426 0.81 -15.60 -10.36
N GLU A 427 1.24 -14.34 -10.36
CA GLU A 427 1.03 -13.37 -11.43
C GLU A 427 2.10 -13.41 -12.54
N ALA A 428 3.10 -14.29 -12.43
CA ALA A 428 4.17 -14.37 -13.41
C ALA A 428 3.61 -14.60 -14.83
N PRO A 429 4.21 -14.00 -15.88
CA PRO A 429 3.68 -14.02 -17.25
C PRO A 429 3.85 -15.39 -17.97
N VAL A 430 3.68 -16.49 -17.25
CA VAL A 430 3.71 -17.87 -17.78
C VAL A 430 2.29 -18.27 -18.23
N PRO A 431 2.06 -18.62 -19.51
CA PRO A 431 0.75 -18.99 -19.99
C PRO A 431 0.29 -20.36 -19.49
N ALA A 432 -1.02 -20.50 -19.31
CA ALA A 432 -1.69 -21.77 -18.98
C ALA A 432 -1.29 -22.94 -19.89
N VAL A 433 -1.02 -24.11 -19.30
CA VAL A 433 -0.68 -25.33 -20.03
C VAL A 433 -1.90 -25.87 -20.80
N ASN A 434 -1.83 -25.80 -22.13
CA ASN A 434 -2.92 -26.26 -23.01
C ASN A 434 -2.95 -27.78 -23.14
N GLY A 435 -4.05 -28.41 -22.71
CA GLY A 435 -4.27 -29.84 -22.91
C GLY A 435 -3.72 -30.74 -21.80
N CYS A 436 -3.68 -30.23 -20.57
CA CYS A 436 -3.31 -30.95 -19.36
C CYS A 436 -3.95 -32.35 -19.29
N PRO A 437 -3.16 -33.44 -19.15
CA PRO A 437 -3.67 -34.81 -19.16
C PRO A 437 -4.30 -35.23 -17.81
N TYR A 438 -4.20 -34.39 -16.78
CA TYR A 438 -4.66 -34.64 -15.41
C TYR A 438 -5.96 -33.85 -15.12
N PRO A 439 -7.14 -34.50 -15.11
CA PRO A 439 -8.40 -33.82 -14.85
C PRO A 439 -8.46 -33.26 -13.42
N GLY A 440 -8.78 -31.97 -13.28
CA GLY A 440 -8.86 -31.29 -11.99
C GLY A 440 -7.53 -30.76 -11.45
N ALA A 441 -6.42 -30.90 -12.21
CA ALA A 441 -5.18 -30.19 -11.92
C ALA A 441 -5.34 -28.69 -12.22
N ASP A 442 -4.63 -27.85 -11.47
CA ASP A 442 -4.58 -26.42 -11.74
C ASP A 442 -3.86 -26.18 -13.08
N THR A 443 -4.45 -25.32 -13.90
CA THR A 443 -3.93 -24.92 -15.22
C THR A 443 -3.93 -23.41 -15.39
N ARG A 444 -4.12 -22.65 -14.30
CA ARG A 444 -4.06 -21.20 -14.32
C ARG A 444 -2.68 -20.74 -14.82
N PRO A 445 -2.61 -19.56 -15.47
CA PRO A 445 -1.34 -18.89 -15.75
C PRO A 445 -0.50 -18.67 -14.47
N GLY A 446 0.80 -18.42 -14.63
CA GLY A 446 1.73 -18.18 -13.52
C GLY A 446 2.48 -19.42 -13.03
N ILE A 447 3.13 -19.28 -11.87
CA ILE A 447 4.01 -20.28 -11.25
C ILE A 447 3.57 -20.52 -9.79
N ASP A 448 3.55 -21.77 -9.37
CA ASP A 448 3.35 -22.16 -7.98
C ASP A 448 4.66 -21.97 -7.19
N LEU A 449 4.75 -20.93 -6.36
CA LEU A 449 5.80 -20.87 -5.33
C LEU A 449 5.34 -21.68 -4.11
N VAL A 450 5.82 -22.91 -4.02
CA VAL A 450 5.47 -23.87 -2.97
C VAL A 450 6.41 -23.68 -1.79
N VAL A 451 5.94 -23.04 -0.72
CA VAL A 451 6.75 -22.78 0.48
C VAL A 451 6.31 -23.66 1.64
N GLU A 452 7.26 -24.37 2.25
CA GLU A 452 7.07 -25.05 3.54
C GLU A 452 7.95 -24.39 4.59
N VAL A 453 7.33 -23.83 5.64
CA VAL A 453 8.09 -23.45 6.84
C VAL A 453 8.15 -24.63 7.77
N SER A 454 9.37 -25.13 7.97
CA SER A 454 9.63 -26.45 8.51
C SER A 454 10.03 -26.35 9.98
N ASN A 455 11.30 -26.14 10.29
CA ASN A 455 11.82 -26.24 11.66
C ASN A 455 12.31 -24.93 12.25
N THR A 456 12.24 -24.86 13.58
CA THR A 456 12.93 -23.85 14.37
C THR A 456 14.34 -24.30 14.71
N LEU A 457 15.33 -23.50 14.32
CA LEU A 457 16.73 -23.68 14.60
C LEU A 457 17.14 -22.94 15.89
N PRO A 458 18.14 -23.42 16.65
CA PRO A 458 18.70 -22.67 17.76
C PRO A 458 19.28 -21.33 17.31
N GLU A 459 18.93 -20.26 18.03
CA GLU A 459 19.45 -18.91 17.78
C GLU A 459 20.98 -18.85 17.77
N GLN A 460 21.52 -18.16 16.76
CA GLN A 460 22.93 -17.79 16.69
C GLN A 460 23.07 -16.33 16.29
N GLU A 461 23.77 -15.54 17.12
CA GLU A 461 24.00 -14.13 16.84
C GLU A 461 24.80 -13.89 15.55
N VAL A 462 25.63 -14.83 15.11
CA VAL A 462 26.41 -14.76 13.87
C VAL A 462 26.60 -16.17 13.32
N LEU A 463 26.17 -16.40 12.07
CA LEU A 463 26.46 -17.62 11.32
C LEU A 463 27.79 -17.49 10.56
N SER A 464 28.70 -18.45 10.75
CA SER A 464 29.94 -18.55 9.97
C SER A 464 29.66 -19.25 8.64
N MET A 465 29.81 -18.53 7.53
CA MET A 465 29.51 -19.05 6.20
C MET A 465 30.78 -19.55 5.49
N PRO A 466 30.71 -20.70 4.79
CA PRO A 466 29.53 -21.57 4.62
C PRO A 466 29.35 -22.61 5.74
N GLU A 467 30.32 -22.76 6.65
CA GLU A 467 30.42 -23.96 7.49
C GLU A 467 29.22 -24.21 8.39
N ASP A 468 28.61 -23.16 8.96
CA ASP A 468 27.46 -23.30 9.85
C ASP A 468 26.18 -23.64 9.07
N PHE A 469 25.98 -23.11 7.85
CA PHE A 469 24.84 -23.49 7.01
C PHE A 469 24.94 -24.95 6.57
N ASP A 470 26.11 -25.37 6.09
CA ASP A 470 26.36 -26.75 5.67
C ASP A 470 26.17 -27.75 6.82
N ALA A 471 26.57 -27.36 8.03
CA ALA A 471 26.37 -28.17 9.22
C ALA A 471 24.88 -28.32 9.57
N ILE A 472 24.08 -27.26 9.37
CA ILE A 472 22.63 -27.29 9.58
C ILE A 472 21.96 -28.15 8.51
N LYS A 473 22.28 -27.95 7.22
CA LYS A 473 21.78 -28.72 6.07
C LYS A 473 22.12 -30.21 6.17
N ALA A 474 23.32 -30.55 6.62
CA ALA A 474 23.76 -31.93 6.73
C ALA A 474 23.08 -32.72 7.87
N ASP A 475 22.37 -32.05 8.79
CA ASP A 475 21.63 -32.72 9.86
C ASP A 475 20.22 -33.11 9.39
N PRO A 476 19.91 -34.43 9.27
CA PRO A 476 18.59 -34.90 8.87
C PRO A 476 17.46 -34.55 9.84
N ALA A 477 17.78 -33.99 11.01
CA ALA A 477 16.80 -33.44 11.95
C ALA A 477 16.29 -32.05 11.53
N ASN A 478 17.04 -31.32 10.70
CA ASN A 478 16.67 -30.01 10.19
C ASN A 478 16.16 -30.14 8.74
N PHE A 479 16.96 -30.75 7.86
CA PHE A 479 16.61 -30.88 6.43
C PHE A 479 16.65 -32.33 5.97
N ASP A 480 15.60 -32.79 5.28
CA ASP A 480 15.53 -34.17 4.80
C ASP A 480 16.32 -34.33 3.48
N PRO A 481 17.38 -35.15 3.42
CA PRO A 481 18.19 -35.30 2.21
C PRO A 481 17.43 -35.84 0.99
N ALA A 482 16.21 -36.38 1.16
CA ALA A 482 15.37 -36.77 0.04
C ALA A 482 14.76 -35.58 -0.71
N ARG A 483 14.71 -34.39 -0.09
CA ARG A 483 14.15 -33.14 -0.64
C ARG A 483 15.15 -32.36 -1.50
N ASP A 484 16.44 -32.51 -1.22
CA ASP A 484 17.57 -31.84 -1.88
C ASP A 484 17.48 -31.75 -3.42
N PRO A 485 17.00 -32.78 -4.16
CA PRO A 485 16.91 -32.67 -5.63
C PRO A 485 15.74 -31.82 -6.14
N TYR A 486 14.88 -31.29 -5.28
CA TYR A 486 13.63 -30.61 -5.65
C TYR A 486 13.31 -29.39 -4.78
N VAL A 487 14.15 -29.02 -3.81
CA VAL A 487 13.86 -27.96 -2.82
C VAL A 487 15.04 -26.99 -2.69
N HIS A 488 14.76 -25.70 -2.71
CA HIS A 488 15.68 -24.64 -2.31
C HIS A 488 15.64 -24.47 -0.79
N TYR A 489 16.77 -24.66 -0.11
CA TYR A 489 16.81 -24.49 1.33
C TYR A 489 17.11 -23.05 1.71
N ASN A 490 16.28 -22.54 2.62
CA ASN A 490 16.38 -21.19 3.12
C ASN A 490 16.49 -21.17 4.64
N ILE A 491 17.48 -20.46 5.15
CA ILE A 491 17.61 -20.18 6.58
C ILE A 491 17.30 -18.70 6.83
N TRP A 492 16.51 -18.43 7.87
CA TRP A 492 16.33 -17.08 8.41
C TRP A 492 17.10 -16.97 9.73
N GLY A 493 18.08 -16.08 9.77
CA GLY A 493 18.97 -15.91 10.90
C GLY A 493 19.23 -14.45 11.25
N HIS A 494 20.07 -14.23 12.26
CA HIS A 494 20.38 -12.88 12.73
C HIS A 494 21.31 -12.13 11.75
N GLN A 495 22.53 -12.60 11.58
CA GLN A 495 23.56 -12.06 10.68
C GLN A 495 24.56 -13.17 10.36
N TYR A 496 25.41 -12.97 9.36
CA TYR A 496 26.46 -13.92 9.00
C TYR A 496 27.84 -13.27 8.90
N ASP A 497 28.88 -14.10 8.83
CA ASP A 497 30.28 -13.75 8.69
C ASP A 497 30.94 -14.68 7.65
N THR A 498 31.60 -14.12 6.65
CA THR A 498 32.33 -14.84 5.58
C THR A 498 33.82 -15.06 5.91
N GLY A 499 34.20 -14.90 7.19
CA GLY A 499 35.58 -14.95 7.67
C GLY A 499 36.28 -13.58 7.76
N LEU A 500 35.53 -12.49 7.53
CA LEU A 500 36.02 -11.10 7.56
C LEU A 500 35.40 -10.27 8.71
N GLY A 501 34.51 -10.87 9.51
CA GLY A 501 33.70 -10.22 10.52
C GLY A 501 32.21 -10.17 10.12
N PRO A 502 31.30 -9.87 11.06
CA PRO A 502 29.86 -9.76 10.77
C PRO A 502 29.58 -8.76 9.66
N THR A 503 28.79 -9.16 8.66
CA THR A 503 28.64 -8.42 7.39
C THR A 503 27.58 -7.32 7.42
N GLY A 504 26.60 -7.39 8.32
CA GLY A 504 25.44 -6.47 8.33
C GLY A 504 24.53 -6.58 7.10
N SER A 505 24.80 -7.55 6.20
CA SER A 505 24.03 -7.76 4.98
C SER A 505 22.63 -8.31 5.26
N SER A 506 21.66 -8.00 4.40
CA SER A 506 20.29 -8.47 4.49
C SER A 506 20.14 -9.95 4.15
N GLY A 507 21.01 -10.51 3.32
CA GLY A 507 20.94 -11.89 2.85
C GLY A 507 22.20 -12.32 2.13
N LEU A 508 22.25 -13.61 1.80
CA LEU A 508 23.34 -14.22 1.03
C LEU A 508 22.84 -15.46 0.30
N ALA A 509 23.18 -15.60 -0.98
CA ALA A 509 23.09 -16.84 -1.73
C ALA A 509 24.50 -17.32 -2.15
N TRP A 510 24.59 -18.56 -2.66
CA TRP A 510 25.80 -19.12 -3.31
C TRP A 510 27.03 -19.35 -2.41
N PHE A 511 26.86 -19.97 -1.25
CA PHE A 511 27.97 -20.25 -0.33
C PHE A 511 28.37 -21.74 -0.24
N SER A 512 27.55 -22.70 -0.66
CA SER A 512 27.92 -24.13 -0.64
C SER A 512 27.38 -24.95 -1.81
N ASP A 513 26.07 -24.90 -2.04
CA ASP A 513 25.38 -25.48 -3.19
C ASP A 513 24.43 -24.40 -3.76
N ASP A 514 24.42 -24.17 -5.08
CA ASP A 514 23.79 -22.99 -5.73
C ASP A 514 22.26 -22.85 -5.54
N GLN A 515 21.63 -23.76 -4.80
CA GLN A 515 20.19 -23.79 -4.49
C GLN A 515 19.87 -23.18 -3.11
N ASP A 516 20.88 -22.93 -2.29
CA ASP A 516 20.73 -22.53 -0.89
C ASP A 516 20.93 -21.03 -0.70
N PHE A 517 20.11 -20.45 0.19
CA PHE A 517 20.17 -19.03 0.47
C PHE A 517 19.78 -18.68 1.91
N LEU A 518 20.22 -17.51 2.36
CA LEU A 518 20.07 -17.00 3.71
C LEU A 518 19.38 -15.64 3.69
N VAL A 519 18.41 -15.46 4.58
CA VAL A 519 17.88 -14.15 4.97
C VAL A 519 18.43 -13.80 6.35
N SER A 520 19.03 -12.63 6.50
CA SER A 520 19.76 -12.22 7.71
C SER A 520 19.49 -10.78 8.14
N LEU A 521 18.25 -10.51 8.56
CA LEU A 521 17.76 -9.17 8.86
C LEU A 521 17.86 -8.79 10.36
N GLY A 522 18.66 -9.51 11.14
CA GLY A 522 18.86 -9.31 12.58
C GLY A 522 19.28 -7.90 12.99
N GLY A 523 20.09 -7.25 12.15
CA GLY A 523 20.56 -5.87 12.34
C GLY A 523 19.57 -4.78 11.91
N PHE A 524 18.44 -5.15 11.31
CA PHE A 524 17.48 -4.22 10.73
C PHE A 524 16.42 -3.78 11.76
N ALA A 525 15.60 -2.79 11.39
CA ALA A 525 14.55 -2.25 12.26
C ALA A 525 13.67 -3.38 12.87
N GLY A 526 13.42 -3.34 14.18
CA GLY A 526 12.63 -4.36 14.87
C GLY A 526 13.34 -5.70 15.11
N GLY A 527 14.60 -5.86 14.69
CA GLY A 527 15.36 -7.10 14.84
C GLY A 527 15.15 -8.13 13.73
N ASN A 528 14.25 -7.87 12.76
CA ASN A 528 13.98 -8.72 11.58
C ASN A 528 13.77 -7.91 10.29
N GLY A 529 13.92 -6.58 10.34
CA GLY A 529 13.47 -5.71 9.25
C GLY A 529 11.95 -5.62 9.17
N THR A 530 11.46 -4.76 8.26
CA THR A 530 10.03 -4.67 7.96
C THR A 530 9.61 -5.82 7.04
N THR A 531 8.32 -6.13 6.96
CA THR A 531 7.76 -7.12 6.02
C THR A 531 8.18 -6.84 4.57
N ARG A 532 8.39 -5.57 4.19
CA ARG A 532 8.93 -5.17 2.88
C ARG A 532 10.41 -5.55 2.70
N HIS A 533 11.24 -5.33 3.72
CA HIS A 533 12.65 -5.74 3.68
C HIS A 533 12.78 -7.26 3.61
N GLN A 534 11.94 -7.97 4.38
CA GLN A 534 11.85 -9.42 4.38
C GLN A 534 11.46 -9.96 2.99
N ALA A 535 10.36 -9.48 2.41
CA ALA A 535 9.89 -9.92 1.09
C ALA A 535 10.91 -9.61 -0.02
N GLY A 536 11.45 -8.39 -0.03
CA GLY A 536 12.43 -7.96 -1.02
C GLY A 536 13.73 -8.76 -0.95
N THR A 537 14.20 -9.08 0.25
CA THR A 537 15.40 -9.90 0.46
C THR A 537 15.14 -11.35 0.08
N PHE A 538 14.05 -11.94 0.54
CA PHE A 538 13.69 -13.31 0.20
C PHE A 538 13.61 -13.52 -1.32
N VAL A 539 12.91 -12.64 -2.04
CA VAL A 539 12.81 -12.71 -3.51
C VAL A 539 14.15 -12.45 -4.20
N HIS A 540 14.99 -11.57 -3.67
CA HIS A 540 16.31 -11.30 -4.23
C HIS A 540 17.25 -12.51 -4.12
N GLU A 541 17.37 -13.07 -2.92
CA GLU A 541 18.25 -14.21 -2.68
C GLU A 541 17.70 -15.49 -3.33
N LEU A 542 16.37 -15.69 -3.35
CA LEU A 542 15.75 -16.77 -4.15
C LEU A 542 16.10 -16.59 -5.63
N GLY A 543 16.04 -15.37 -6.16
CA GLY A 543 16.38 -15.09 -7.55
C GLY A 543 17.80 -15.51 -7.91
N HIS A 544 18.76 -15.35 -6.99
CA HIS A 544 20.11 -15.88 -7.15
C HIS A 544 20.15 -17.40 -7.31
N THR A 545 19.38 -18.14 -6.51
CA THR A 545 19.28 -19.60 -6.64
C THR A 545 18.55 -20.05 -7.91
N LEU A 546 17.75 -19.17 -8.51
CA LEU A 546 17.13 -19.36 -9.81
C LEU A 546 18.04 -18.95 -10.97
N GLY A 547 19.26 -18.46 -10.70
CA GLY A 547 20.23 -18.05 -11.72
C GLY A 547 20.10 -16.59 -12.16
N LEU A 548 19.28 -15.78 -11.49
CA LEU A 548 19.19 -14.35 -11.73
C LEU A 548 20.39 -13.63 -11.11
N ALA A 549 20.99 -12.75 -11.89
CA ALA A 549 22.01 -11.81 -11.44
C ALA A 549 21.39 -10.46 -11.05
N HIS A 550 22.20 -9.56 -10.50
CA HIS A 550 21.78 -8.18 -10.20
C HIS A 550 21.51 -7.31 -11.45
N GLY A 551 21.71 -7.87 -12.65
CA GLY A 551 21.36 -7.29 -13.95
C GLY A 551 22.56 -6.93 -14.85
N GLY A 552 22.35 -7.02 -16.17
CA GLY A 552 23.27 -6.60 -17.26
C GLY A 552 24.73 -7.10 -17.17
N GLY A 553 24.94 -8.19 -16.41
CA GLY A 553 26.11 -9.05 -16.13
C GLY A 553 27.50 -8.42 -15.91
N ASP A 554 28.10 -8.25 -14.73
CA ASP A 554 27.79 -8.55 -13.31
C ASP A 554 28.53 -7.48 -12.45
N GLY A 555 27.99 -7.10 -11.29
CA GLY A 555 28.69 -6.29 -10.25
C GLY A 555 28.73 -4.75 -10.42
N VAL A 556 27.85 -4.14 -11.20
CA VAL A 556 27.72 -2.66 -11.27
C VAL A 556 26.27 -2.24 -11.10
N ASN A 557 25.98 -1.61 -9.96
CA ASN A 557 24.66 -1.06 -9.60
C ASN A 557 24.32 0.18 -10.46
N HIS A 558 23.03 0.54 -10.52
CA HIS A 558 22.44 1.65 -11.31
C HIS A 558 22.12 1.36 -12.80
N LYS A 559 21.71 0.13 -13.14
CA LYS A 559 21.25 -0.21 -14.49
C LYS A 559 19.76 0.11 -14.68
N PRO A 560 19.41 1.08 -15.53
CA PRO A 560 18.03 1.56 -15.64
C PRO A 560 17.09 0.59 -16.36
N ASN A 561 17.62 -0.33 -17.15
CA ASN A 561 16.84 -1.34 -17.86
C ASN A 561 16.67 -2.64 -17.06
N TYR A 562 16.95 -2.64 -15.76
CA TYR A 562 16.74 -3.80 -14.90
C TYR A 562 15.75 -3.45 -13.79
N LEU A 563 14.46 -3.52 -14.15
CA LEU A 563 13.31 -3.20 -13.32
C LEU A 563 12.90 -4.46 -12.56
N SER A 564 13.71 -4.86 -11.58
CA SER A 564 13.55 -6.11 -10.85
C SER A 564 14.03 -5.96 -9.39
N ALA A 565 13.46 -6.74 -8.48
CA ALA A 565 13.93 -6.91 -7.09
C ALA A 565 15.40 -7.36 -7.02
N MET A 566 15.91 -7.98 -8.08
CA MET A 566 17.32 -8.34 -8.24
C MET A 566 18.25 -7.11 -8.35
N ASN A 567 17.72 -5.93 -8.65
CA ASN A 567 18.48 -4.69 -8.58
C ASN A 567 18.50 -4.20 -7.12
N TYR A 568 19.67 -4.00 -6.52
CA TYR A 568 19.81 -3.52 -5.13
C TYR A 568 19.04 -2.23 -4.84
N ASN A 569 18.88 -1.36 -5.84
CA ASN A 569 18.10 -0.12 -5.68
C ASN A 569 16.60 -0.38 -5.46
N PHE A 570 16.10 -1.55 -5.89
CA PHE A 570 14.70 -1.95 -5.81
C PHE A 570 14.46 -3.12 -4.85
N GLN A 571 15.50 -3.83 -4.39
CA GLN A 571 15.37 -4.93 -3.43
C GLN A 571 14.59 -4.51 -2.19
N LEU A 572 15.11 -3.54 -1.42
CA LEU A 572 14.51 -3.13 -0.14
C LEU A 572 13.33 -2.17 -0.31
N SER A 573 13.28 -1.39 -1.40
CA SER A 573 12.33 -0.30 -1.62
C SER A 573 11.14 -0.68 -2.54
N GLY A 574 11.33 -1.70 -3.37
CA GLY A 574 10.42 -2.13 -4.42
C GLY A 574 10.41 -1.28 -5.67
N LEU A 575 9.80 -1.85 -6.71
CA LEU A 575 9.50 -1.15 -7.95
C LEU A 575 8.26 -0.30 -7.72
N LYS A 576 8.45 1.01 -7.65
CA LYS A 576 7.33 1.93 -7.43
C LYS A 576 6.52 2.12 -8.71
N ASP A 577 5.30 1.60 -8.75
CA ASP A 577 4.31 1.93 -9.77
C ASP A 577 3.79 3.35 -9.51
N LEU A 578 3.87 4.20 -10.54
CA LEU A 578 3.42 5.59 -10.45
C LEU A 578 1.95 5.79 -10.82
N THR A 579 1.25 4.71 -11.17
CA THR A 579 -0.19 4.67 -11.47
C THR A 579 -0.97 4.31 -10.22
N THR A 580 -0.62 3.22 -9.56
CA THR A 580 -1.26 2.75 -8.30
C THR A 580 -0.61 3.40 -7.07
N GLY A 581 0.65 3.83 -7.17
CA GLY A 581 1.41 4.38 -6.05
C GLY A 581 2.13 3.32 -5.21
N GLU A 582 1.90 2.04 -5.53
CA GLU A 582 2.43 0.88 -4.82
C GLU A 582 3.90 0.63 -5.10
N SER A 583 4.57 -0.06 -4.16
CA SER A 583 5.92 -0.56 -4.33
C SER A 583 5.87 -2.08 -4.44
N LEU A 584 6.09 -2.60 -5.65
CA LEU A 584 5.99 -4.02 -5.98
C LEU A 584 7.30 -4.76 -5.65
N VAL A 585 7.22 -5.99 -5.13
CA VAL A 585 8.34 -6.95 -5.18
C VAL A 585 8.10 -7.75 -6.46
N ALA A 586 8.89 -7.52 -7.50
CA ALA A 586 8.71 -8.22 -8.78
C ALA A 586 10.05 -8.45 -9.47
N TYR A 587 10.19 -9.54 -10.21
CA TYR A 587 11.14 -9.59 -11.33
C TYR A 587 10.55 -8.84 -12.52
N SER A 588 11.33 -8.64 -13.59
CA SER A 588 10.80 -7.97 -14.77
C SER A 588 9.84 -8.93 -15.49
N ASP A 589 8.81 -8.39 -16.11
CA ASP A 589 7.76 -9.15 -16.79
C ASP A 589 7.69 -8.86 -18.30
N GLU A 590 8.55 -7.96 -18.79
CA GLU A 590 8.57 -7.51 -20.18
C GLU A 590 9.99 -7.45 -20.76
N THR A 591 10.11 -7.80 -22.06
CA THR A 591 11.37 -7.68 -22.84
C THR A 591 11.80 -6.22 -23.04
N LEU A 592 12.65 -5.68 -22.17
CA LEU A 592 13.25 -4.35 -22.33
C LEU A 592 14.37 -4.36 -23.39
N PRO A 593 14.45 -3.33 -24.26
CA PRO A 593 15.55 -3.17 -25.20
C PRO A 593 16.93 -3.19 -24.52
N THR A 594 17.90 -3.90 -25.12
CA THR A 594 19.30 -3.82 -24.70
C THR A 594 19.83 -2.39 -24.88
N LEU A 595 20.42 -1.83 -23.83
CA LEU A 595 21.03 -0.49 -23.87
C LEU A 595 22.51 -0.57 -24.28
N ASP A 596 22.90 0.13 -25.34
CA ASP A 596 24.29 0.31 -25.73
C ASP A 596 24.86 1.56 -25.05
N ALA A 597 25.80 1.38 -24.13
CA ALA A 597 26.51 2.44 -23.44
C ALA A 597 27.13 3.51 -24.34
N GLY A 598 27.68 3.09 -25.48
CA GLY A 598 28.36 3.97 -26.43
C GLY A 598 27.40 4.64 -27.41
N ALA A 599 26.11 4.31 -27.35
CA ALA A 599 25.09 4.75 -28.30
C ALA A 599 23.68 4.70 -27.68
N LEU A 600 23.51 5.30 -26.49
CA LEU A 600 22.21 5.36 -25.83
C LEU A 600 21.21 6.20 -26.65
N ASP A 601 20.00 5.66 -26.85
CA ASP A 601 18.91 6.33 -27.56
C ASP A 601 18.02 7.06 -26.54
N GLU A 602 18.17 8.39 -26.46
CA GLU A 602 17.37 9.24 -25.58
C GLU A 602 15.84 9.13 -25.85
N PRO A 603 15.36 9.25 -27.11
CA PRO A 603 13.95 9.01 -27.44
C PRO A 603 13.41 7.65 -27.03
N ALA A 604 14.21 6.60 -27.15
CA ALA A 604 13.79 5.25 -26.77
C ALA A 604 13.70 5.08 -25.24
N GLY A 605 14.59 5.74 -24.48
CA GLY A 605 14.65 5.58 -23.03
C GLY A 605 14.97 4.14 -22.64
N VAL A 606 14.32 3.64 -21.59
CA VAL A 606 14.42 2.21 -21.18
C VAL A 606 13.47 1.34 -22.00
N GLY A 607 12.39 1.90 -22.55
CA GLY A 607 11.45 1.17 -23.40
C GLY A 607 10.45 0.29 -22.65
N SER A 608 10.25 0.52 -21.36
CA SER A 608 9.26 -0.17 -20.54
C SER A 608 7.83 0.22 -20.94
N SER A 609 6.88 -0.69 -20.78
CA SER A 609 5.44 -0.39 -20.87
C SER A 609 4.86 0.05 -19.52
N HIS A 610 5.58 -0.23 -18.43
CA HIS A 610 5.18 0.10 -17.07
C HIS A 610 5.58 1.50 -16.63
N ALA A 611 4.65 2.13 -15.93
CA ALA A 611 4.76 3.45 -15.35
C ALA A 611 5.73 3.55 -14.16
N VAL A 612 6.80 2.76 -14.09
CA VAL A 612 7.68 2.64 -12.92
C VAL A 612 8.87 3.61 -12.95
N ARG A 613 9.45 3.86 -11.77
CA ARG A 613 10.71 4.61 -11.66
C ARG A 613 11.91 3.70 -11.94
N THR A 614 12.81 4.19 -12.77
CA THR A 614 14.12 3.61 -12.99
C THR A 614 15.24 4.51 -12.49
N THR A 615 16.42 3.94 -12.24
CA THR A 615 17.58 4.63 -11.69
C THR A 615 18.84 4.39 -12.54
N TYR A 616 19.58 5.45 -12.88
CA TYR A 616 20.80 5.42 -13.69
C TYR A 616 21.85 6.43 -13.23
N SER A 617 23.13 6.17 -13.52
CA SER A 617 24.20 7.17 -13.36
C SER A 617 24.39 7.98 -14.64
N ASP A 618 24.37 9.31 -14.52
CA ASP A 618 24.63 10.21 -15.65
C ASP A 618 26.14 10.33 -15.97
N ASN A 619 26.49 11.06 -17.03
CA ASN A 619 27.88 11.34 -17.44
C ASN A 619 28.72 12.11 -16.40
N THR A 620 28.13 12.55 -15.28
CA THR A 620 28.85 13.13 -14.14
C THR A 620 29.09 12.14 -13.01
N GLY A 621 28.66 10.89 -13.19
CA GLY A 621 28.70 9.83 -12.16
C GLY A 621 27.63 10.01 -11.08
N LYS A 622 26.66 10.92 -11.27
CA LYS A 622 25.59 11.15 -10.29
C LYS A 622 24.38 10.28 -10.60
N GLU A 623 23.87 9.62 -9.57
CA GLU A 623 22.65 8.83 -9.65
C GLU A 623 21.41 9.70 -9.93
N ARG A 624 20.53 9.19 -10.80
CA ARG A 624 19.34 9.85 -11.32
C ARG A 624 18.19 8.88 -11.38
N THR A 625 16.99 9.39 -11.11
CA THR A 625 15.75 8.66 -11.39
C THR A 625 15.01 9.26 -12.58
N ALA A 626 14.38 8.40 -13.37
CA ALA A 626 13.49 8.74 -14.48
C ALA A 626 12.30 7.76 -14.53
N ARG A 627 11.30 8.02 -15.36
CA ARG A 627 10.25 7.03 -15.64
C ARG A 627 10.71 6.11 -16.76
N ALA A 628 10.49 4.81 -16.59
CA ALA A 628 10.95 3.80 -17.52
C ALA A 628 10.14 3.77 -18.84
N ASP A 629 8.87 4.20 -18.80
CA ASP A 629 7.91 4.21 -19.92
C ASP A 629 8.04 5.38 -20.91
N ARG A 630 9.12 6.15 -20.84
CA ARG A 630 9.28 7.35 -21.67
C ARG A 630 10.74 7.62 -21.96
N ALA A 631 10.96 8.55 -22.89
CA ALA A 631 12.28 9.05 -23.25
C ALA A 631 13.07 9.53 -22.03
N ILE A 632 14.36 9.22 -22.00
CA ILE A 632 15.29 9.57 -20.91
C ILE A 632 16.42 10.42 -21.48
N ASP A 633 16.66 11.56 -20.85
CA ASP A 633 17.81 12.42 -21.12
C ASP A 633 19.04 11.87 -20.35
N TRP A 634 19.80 11.01 -21.03
CA TRP A 634 20.92 10.28 -20.44
C TRP A 634 22.11 11.20 -20.14
N SER A 635 22.42 12.15 -21.03
CA SER A 635 23.63 12.99 -20.99
C SER A 635 23.40 14.42 -20.48
N ARG A 636 22.14 14.85 -20.35
CA ARG A 636 21.74 16.21 -19.97
C ARG A 636 22.26 17.29 -20.91
N SER A 637 22.56 16.92 -22.14
CA SER A 637 23.12 17.81 -23.15
C SER A 637 22.08 18.80 -23.70
N ASN A 638 20.79 18.51 -23.53
CA ASN A 638 19.68 19.29 -24.10
C ASN A 638 18.71 19.81 -23.03
N ALA A 639 18.43 21.12 -23.05
CA ALA A 639 17.59 21.80 -22.06
C ALA A 639 16.07 21.59 -22.27
N ASP A 640 15.68 20.89 -23.35
CA ASP A 640 14.33 20.83 -23.89
C ASP A 640 13.72 19.42 -23.96
N GLY A 641 14.45 18.36 -23.61
CA GLY A 641 13.92 17.00 -23.59
C GLY A 641 13.74 16.42 -24.99
N VAL A 642 14.62 15.48 -25.33
CA VAL A 642 14.62 14.61 -26.52
C VAL A 642 14.93 15.34 -27.84
N GLY A 643 16.20 15.31 -28.26
CA GLY A 643 16.69 16.08 -29.41
C GLY A 643 17.96 15.60 -30.11
N GLY A 644 17.94 14.40 -30.72
CA GLY A 644 18.44 14.14 -32.07
C GLY A 644 19.95 14.22 -32.39
N ASN A 645 20.86 14.18 -31.41
CA ASN A 645 22.29 14.04 -31.70
C ASN A 645 22.86 12.80 -31.01
N ASN A 646 23.23 11.81 -31.82
CA ASN A 646 23.71 10.48 -31.42
C ASN A 646 25.21 10.47 -31.02
N ASP A 647 25.74 11.59 -30.53
CA ASP A 647 27.17 11.77 -30.26
C ASP A 647 27.40 11.93 -28.75
N ASP A 648 27.17 10.86 -27.99
CA ASP A 648 27.38 10.84 -26.54
C ASP A 648 28.46 9.81 -26.18
N LEU A 649 29.71 10.25 -26.25
CA LEU A 649 30.83 9.58 -25.60
C LEU A 649 30.82 9.96 -24.11
N ASP A 650 30.90 8.95 -23.24
CA ASP A 650 31.03 9.01 -21.77
C ASP A 650 29.74 8.76 -20.95
N VAL A 651 28.91 7.79 -21.36
CA VAL A 651 28.18 6.95 -20.40
C VAL A 651 28.77 5.54 -20.49
N SER A 652 29.26 4.99 -19.37
CA SER A 652 29.81 3.63 -19.34
C SER A 652 28.79 2.65 -18.78
N VAL A 653 28.26 1.77 -19.62
CA VAL A 653 27.70 0.47 -19.24
C VAL A 653 28.65 -0.55 -19.84
N ARG A 654 29.42 -1.26 -19.01
CA ARG A 654 30.17 -2.42 -19.48
C ARG A 654 29.24 -3.61 -19.41
N ILE A 655 29.02 -4.26 -20.54
CA ILE A 655 28.51 -5.63 -20.58
C ILE A 655 29.74 -6.51 -20.35
N HIS A 656 29.83 -7.21 -19.23
CA HIS A 656 30.93 -8.13 -18.99
C HIS A 656 30.67 -9.39 -19.81
N ARG A 657 31.18 -9.42 -21.04
CA ARG A 657 31.32 -10.68 -21.78
C ARG A 657 32.34 -11.53 -21.02
N GLY A 658 31.92 -12.72 -20.57
CA GLY A 658 32.73 -13.60 -19.73
C GLY A 658 34.12 -13.85 -20.31
N THR A 659 35.11 -14.07 -19.44
CA THR A 659 36.48 -14.36 -19.87
C THR A 659 36.55 -15.76 -20.45
N CYS A 660 37.00 -15.85 -21.71
CA CYS A 660 37.24 -17.09 -22.43
C CYS A 660 38.61 -17.66 -22.03
N VAL A 661 39.65 -16.81 -21.99
CA VAL A 661 41.03 -17.17 -21.57
C VAL A 661 41.63 -16.07 -20.69
N GLY A 662 42.14 -16.45 -19.52
CA GLY A 662 42.83 -15.57 -18.56
C GLY A 662 44.35 -15.75 -18.58
N PRO A 663 45.12 -14.75 -18.09
CA PRO A 663 46.58 -14.80 -18.11
C PRO A 663 47.14 -15.83 -17.10
N GLY A 664 48.23 -16.48 -17.50
CA GLY A 664 48.88 -17.51 -16.70
C GLY A 664 49.61 -17.02 -15.43
N GLN A 665 50.40 -17.89 -14.81
CA GLN A 665 51.17 -17.60 -13.58
C GLN A 665 52.15 -16.42 -13.73
N ASN A 666 52.56 -16.11 -14.96
CA ASN A 666 53.44 -14.98 -15.26
C ASN A 666 52.69 -13.63 -15.36
N GLY A 667 51.34 -13.64 -15.37
CA GLY A 667 50.48 -12.47 -15.51
C GLY A 667 50.52 -11.79 -16.88
N VAL A 668 50.96 -12.50 -17.93
CA VAL A 668 51.12 -12.02 -19.30
C VAL A 668 50.40 -12.97 -20.25
N ARG A 669 49.54 -12.42 -21.11
CA ARG A 669 48.79 -13.21 -22.09
C ARG A 669 49.69 -13.77 -23.19
N ASP A 670 49.79 -15.09 -23.26
CA ASP A 670 50.44 -15.83 -24.34
C ASP A 670 49.48 -16.21 -25.48
N THR A 671 48.16 -16.18 -25.22
CA THR A 671 47.08 -16.57 -26.14
C THR A 671 46.68 -15.44 -27.08
N GLU A 672 46.41 -15.78 -28.35
CA GLU A 672 45.77 -14.89 -29.33
C GLU A 672 44.29 -15.25 -29.48
N ALA A 673 43.41 -14.25 -29.51
CA ALA A 673 41.96 -14.45 -29.62
C ALA A 673 41.57 -15.05 -30.99
N ALA A 674 40.56 -15.91 -30.98
CA ALA A 674 39.99 -16.56 -32.16
C ALA A 674 38.56 -16.08 -32.44
N ALA A 675 38.15 -16.17 -33.71
CA ALA A 675 36.83 -15.75 -34.19
C ALA A 675 36.45 -14.32 -33.77
N ASP A 676 35.33 -14.15 -33.07
CA ASP A 676 34.83 -12.87 -32.60
C ASP A 676 35.15 -12.58 -31.13
N ASP A 677 35.92 -13.43 -30.46
CA ASP A 677 36.43 -13.18 -29.11
C ASP A 677 37.33 -11.94 -29.07
N GLU A 678 37.17 -11.15 -28.01
CA GLU A 678 37.78 -9.83 -27.87
C GLU A 678 38.90 -9.82 -26.83
N VAL A 679 40.01 -9.19 -27.16
CA VAL A 679 41.13 -9.01 -26.24
C VAL A 679 40.91 -7.77 -25.38
N ILE A 680 40.84 -7.94 -24.06
CA ILE A 680 40.74 -6.82 -23.11
C ILE A 680 41.83 -6.95 -22.04
N GLY A 681 42.79 -6.03 -22.05
CA GLY A 681 43.93 -6.11 -21.13
C GLY A 681 44.81 -7.33 -21.43
N GLU A 682 44.98 -8.19 -20.43
CA GLU A 682 45.70 -9.49 -20.51
C GLU A 682 44.72 -10.69 -20.61
N GLU A 683 43.42 -10.44 -20.78
CA GLU A 683 42.38 -11.47 -20.93
C GLU A 683 41.86 -11.52 -22.37
N ILE A 684 41.26 -12.66 -22.73
CA ILE A 684 40.45 -12.85 -23.93
C ILE A 684 39.03 -13.16 -23.48
N ARG A 685 38.06 -12.39 -23.97
CA ARG A 685 36.64 -12.47 -23.58
C ARG A 685 35.80 -12.95 -24.74
N ILE A 686 34.68 -13.60 -24.42
CA ILE A 686 33.77 -14.14 -25.43
C ILE A 686 33.25 -13.04 -26.37
N GLY A 687 33.14 -13.38 -27.64
CA GLY A 687 32.67 -12.49 -28.69
C GLY A 687 31.16 -12.21 -28.66
N PRO A 688 30.66 -11.33 -29.55
CA PRO A 688 29.24 -11.09 -29.78
C PRO A 688 28.34 -12.31 -29.98
N ASN A 689 28.89 -13.47 -30.33
CA ASN A 689 28.15 -14.72 -30.49
C ASN A 689 27.90 -15.50 -29.17
N PHE A 690 28.46 -15.03 -28.04
CA PHE A 690 28.40 -15.66 -26.71
C PHE A 690 28.96 -17.08 -26.62
N VAL A 691 29.83 -17.44 -27.55
CA VAL A 691 30.54 -18.72 -27.60
C VAL A 691 32.02 -18.44 -27.39
N CYS A 692 32.65 -19.13 -26.44
CA CYS A 692 34.11 -19.05 -26.31
C CYS A 692 34.77 -19.78 -27.48
N ASP A 693 35.33 -19.06 -28.43
CA ASP A 693 35.98 -19.62 -29.63
C ASP A 693 37.50 -19.82 -29.44
N THR A 694 38.08 -19.23 -28.40
CA THR A 694 39.52 -19.19 -28.16
C THR A 694 40.01 -20.31 -27.24
N ASP A 695 40.97 -21.10 -27.75
CA ASP A 695 41.70 -22.12 -27.01
C ASP A 695 42.97 -21.52 -26.36
N ALA A 696 43.15 -21.72 -25.05
CA ALA A 696 44.26 -21.18 -24.27
C ALA A 696 45.61 -21.77 -24.71
N GLN A 697 46.65 -20.93 -24.72
CA GLN A 697 48.01 -21.28 -25.11
C GLN A 697 49.03 -20.80 -24.08
N GLY A 698 50.17 -21.50 -23.98
CA GLY A 698 51.23 -21.13 -23.05
C GLY A 698 50.91 -21.53 -21.61
N ASP A 699 51.09 -20.61 -20.66
CA ASP A 699 50.65 -20.78 -19.27
C ASP A 699 49.28 -20.14 -18.96
N ASP A 700 48.64 -19.52 -19.96
CA ASP A 700 47.28 -18.97 -19.84
C ASP A 700 46.27 -20.05 -19.45
N SER A 701 45.31 -19.68 -18.61
CA SER A 701 44.26 -20.56 -18.12
C SER A 701 43.02 -20.44 -18.99
N GLN A 702 42.51 -21.58 -19.46
CA GLN A 702 41.20 -21.65 -20.09
C GLN A 702 40.13 -21.49 -19.01
N GLU A 703 39.36 -20.40 -19.07
CA GLU A 703 38.30 -20.12 -18.08
C GLU A 703 36.96 -20.68 -18.55
N LEU A 704 36.61 -20.51 -19.83
CA LEU A 704 35.48 -21.18 -20.47
C LEU A 704 35.96 -22.20 -21.50
N SER A 705 35.35 -23.38 -21.56
CA SER A 705 35.72 -24.37 -22.58
C SER A 705 35.40 -23.87 -23.99
N VAL A 706 36.23 -24.23 -24.97
CA VAL A 706 36.02 -23.83 -26.37
C VAL A 706 34.70 -24.42 -26.91
N ASN A 707 33.87 -23.59 -27.52
CA ASN A 707 32.47 -23.81 -27.92
C ASN A 707 31.47 -23.92 -26.76
N ALA A 708 31.84 -23.56 -25.53
CA ALA A 708 30.87 -23.44 -24.44
C ALA A 708 30.02 -22.18 -24.64
N GLU A 709 28.70 -22.37 -24.63
CA GLU A 709 27.69 -21.31 -24.54
C GLU A 709 27.44 -21.02 -23.05
N ARG A 710 27.35 -19.74 -22.67
CA ARG A 710 26.89 -19.38 -21.33
C ARG A 710 25.37 -19.58 -21.32
N ARG A 711 24.87 -20.68 -20.75
CA ARG A 711 23.44 -20.83 -20.49
C ARG A 711 23.12 -20.15 -19.18
N MET A 712 22.59 -18.95 -19.31
CA MET A 712 22.05 -18.15 -18.22
C MET A 712 20.55 -18.04 -18.47
N LEU A 713 19.76 -17.74 -17.45
CA LEU A 713 18.59 -16.92 -17.70
C LEU A 713 19.11 -15.63 -18.37
N ASP A 714 18.91 -15.51 -19.69
CA ASP A 714 19.53 -14.49 -20.55
C ASP A 714 18.45 -13.47 -20.93
N GLY A 715 17.80 -12.92 -19.92
CA GLY A 715 16.67 -12.01 -20.01
C GLY A 715 16.15 -11.70 -18.62
N PHE A 716 15.47 -10.57 -18.47
CA PHE A 716 14.81 -10.20 -17.22
C PHE A 716 13.35 -10.68 -17.20
N ASP A 717 12.87 -11.30 -18.28
CA ASP A 717 11.48 -11.65 -18.60
C ASP A 717 11.30 -13.11 -19.09
N ASP A 718 12.23 -14.00 -18.78
CA ASP A 718 12.30 -15.36 -19.33
C ASP A 718 11.68 -16.44 -18.44
N TRP A 719 10.60 -16.07 -17.73
CA TRP A 719 9.79 -16.94 -16.87
C TRP A 719 9.39 -18.28 -17.53
N ASP A 720 9.21 -18.31 -18.85
CA ASP A 720 8.91 -19.51 -19.64
C ASP A 720 10.03 -20.57 -19.61
N ASN A 721 11.28 -20.17 -19.37
CA ASN A 721 12.47 -21.03 -19.34
C ASN A 721 12.87 -21.46 -17.91
N LEU A 722 12.05 -21.14 -16.90
CA LEU A 722 12.31 -21.54 -15.53
C LEU A 722 12.35 -23.08 -15.41
N GLU A 723 13.49 -23.61 -14.98
CA GLU A 723 13.76 -25.03 -14.73
C GLU A 723 14.49 -25.19 -13.38
N PHE A 724 14.19 -26.23 -12.61
CA PHE A 724 14.81 -26.55 -11.32
C PHE A 724 16.30 -27.00 -11.41
N ALA A 725 16.94 -27.00 -12.58
CA ALA A 725 18.15 -27.81 -12.85
C ALA A 725 19.45 -27.42 -12.09
N ASN A 726 20.03 -28.43 -11.43
CA ASN A 726 21.30 -28.47 -10.68
C ASN A 726 22.59 -28.52 -11.56
N ASP A 727 23.00 -27.46 -12.27
CA ASP A 727 24.30 -27.43 -12.98
C ASP A 727 25.20 -26.25 -12.55
N PRO A 728 26.53 -26.45 -12.45
CA PRO A 728 27.44 -25.56 -11.72
C PRO A 728 27.75 -24.28 -12.50
N VAL A 729 27.56 -23.11 -11.88
CA VAL A 729 28.01 -21.83 -12.41
C VAL A 729 29.50 -21.61 -12.06
N PRO A 730 30.36 -21.09 -12.96
CA PRO A 730 31.80 -21.00 -12.70
C PRO A 730 32.16 -19.88 -11.72
N GLU A 731 33.04 -20.17 -10.77
CA GLU A 731 33.71 -19.21 -9.87
C GLU A 731 34.21 -17.96 -10.62
N MET A 732 33.83 -16.76 -10.15
CA MET A 732 34.52 -15.48 -10.41
C MET A 732 34.16 -14.45 -9.32
N PRO A 733 34.71 -13.23 -9.37
CA PRO A 733 36.02 -12.76 -8.94
C PRO A 733 35.92 -12.06 -7.56
N ALA A 734 37.08 -11.74 -6.95
CA ALA A 734 37.16 -11.18 -5.59
C ALA A 734 36.15 -10.05 -5.31
N GLU A 735 35.32 -10.28 -4.30
CA GLU A 735 34.30 -9.38 -3.75
C GLU A 735 34.83 -7.98 -3.45
N ILE A 736 33.94 -7.00 -3.62
CA ILE A 736 34.03 -5.68 -3.00
C ILE A 736 34.20 -5.92 -1.49
N THR A 737 35.34 -5.48 -0.95
CA THR A 737 35.65 -5.76 0.45
C THR A 737 34.76 -4.96 1.39
N VAL A 738 34.54 -5.46 2.61
CA VAL A 738 33.83 -4.77 3.72
C VAL A 738 34.31 -3.32 3.90
N GLY A 739 35.58 -3.01 3.57
CA GLY A 739 36.09 -1.63 3.62
C GLY A 739 35.51 -0.67 2.57
N GLU A 740 35.02 -1.17 1.45
CA GLU A 740 34.35 -0.38 0.39
C GLU A 740 32.83 -0.31 0.65
N ALA A 741 32.24 -1.33 1.28
CA ALA A 741 30.84 -1.31 1.76
C ALA A 741 30.66 -0.35 2.94
N ASP A 742 31.60 -0.34 3.90
CA ASP A 742 31.62 0.62 5.01
C ASP A 742 31.86 2.07 4.54
N GLU A 743 32.65 2.25 3.46
CA GLU A 743 32.74 3.56 2.80
C GLU A 743 31.40 3.93 2.17
N LEU A 744 30.71 3.02 1.47
CA LEU A 744 29.42 3.29 0.82
C LEU A 744 28.24 3.52 1.80
N GLU A 745 28.22 2.88 2.97
CA GLU A 745 27.16 3.07 3.98
C GLU A 745 27.41 4.33 4.84
N GLN A 746 28.68 4.66 5.15
CA GLN A 746 29.02 5.97 5.75
C GLN A 746 28.85 7.14 4.77
N VAL A 747 28.98 6.86 3.48
CA VAL A 747 28.67 7.77 2.36
C VAL A 747 27.15 7.92 2.21
N HIS A 748 26.32 6.89 2.41
CA HIS A 748 24.87 7.04 2.21
C HIS A 748 24.21 8.04 3.17
N ASP A 749 24.71 8.18 4.40
CA ASP A 749 24.26 9.22 5.34
C ASP A 749 25.00 10.57 5.16
N GLN A 750 26.13 10.65 4.44
CA GLN A 750 26.97 11.87 4.32
C GLN A 750 27.25 12.42 2.91
N ASP A 751 26.99 11.72 1.81
CA ASP A 751 27.63 12.04 0.51
C ASP A 751 26.83 12.82 -0.52
N ASP A 752 25.59 13.21 -0.24
CA ASP A 752 24.95 14.16 -1.15
C ASP A 752 25.47 15.59 -0.96
N ALA A 753 25.95 15.92 0.25
CA ALA A 753 27.07 16.82 0.55
C ALA A 753 27.32 16.75 2.08
N PRO A 754 28.42 17.29 2.62
CA PRO A 754 28.49 17.51 4.05
C PRO A 754 27.34 18.41 4.52
N ASP A 755 26.81 18.14 5.72
CA ASP A 755 25.96 19.09 6.43
C ASP A 755 26.70 20.42 6.54
N THR A 756 26.13 21.42 5.89
CA THR A 756 26.84 22.66 5.60
C THR A 756 25.93 23.85 5.75
N THR A 757 26.55 24.94 6.21
CA THR A 757 25.97 26.27 6.19
C THR A 757 26.45 26.99 4.95
N VAL A 758 25.54 27.31 4.03
CA VAL A 758 25.85 28.06 2.82
C VAL A 758 25.42 29.50 3.00
N ALA A 759 26.39 30.41 2.95
CA ALA A 759 26.11 31.84 2.90
C ALA A 759 25.53 32.18 1.51
N LEU A 760 24.32 32.72 1.48
CA LEU A 760 23.68 33.05 0.21
C LEU A 760 24.23 34.34 -0.42
N ASN A 761 25.26 35.01 0.11
CA ASN A 761 25.70 36.33 -0.35
C ASN A 761 27.11 36.81 0.11
N THR A 762 27.55 37.95 -0.48
CA THR A 762 28.65 38.80 0.01
C THR A 762 28.16 39.96 0.91
N PRO A 763 28.76 40.20 2.09
CA PRO A 763 28.33 41.22 3.04
C PRO A 763 28.29 42.64 2.46
N ARG A 764 27.15 43.33 2.60
CA ARG A 764 27.04 44.76 2.25
C ARG A 764 27.02 45.66 3.49
N PRO A 765 27.95 46.64 3.59
CA PRO A 765 27.95 47.58 4.71
C PRO A 765 26.61 48.33 4.83
N GLY A 766 25.98 48.23 6.00
CA GLY A 766 24.71 48.91 6.31
C GLY A 766 23.44 48.11 6.01
N PHE A 767 23.55 46.86 5.55
CA PHE A 767 22.40 45.98 5.28
C PHE A 767 22.51 44.65 6.05
N THR A 768 21.37 44.05 6.40
CA THR A 768 21.23 42.63 6.79
C THR A 768 20.62 41.84 5.63
N GLU A 769 20.81 40.53 5.61
CA GLU A 769 20.57 39.72 4.40
C GLU A 769 19.74 38.48 4.72
N PRO A 770 18.50 38.63 5.23
CA PRO A 770 17.76 37.52 5.82
C PRO A 770 17.32 36.47 4.79
N VAL A 771 17.24 35.22 5.26
CA VAL A 771 16.47 34.14 4.64
C VAL A 771 15.21 33.92 5.48
N LEU A 772 14.05 34.26 4.92
CA LEU A 772 12.78 34.28 5.67
C LEU A 772 11.85 33.12 5.37
N GLY A 773 12.04 32.45 4.22
CA GLY A 773 11.22 31.36 3.76
C GLY A 773 12.09 30.32 3.08
N VAL A 774 11.83 29.07 3.41
CA VAL A 774 12.50 27.90 2.87
C VAL A 774 11.43 26.91 2.47
N ALA A 775 11.54 26.34 1.28
CA ALA A 775 10.71 25.23 0.83
C ALA A 775 11.58 24.23 0.08
N VAL A 776 11.17 22.98 0.07
CA VAL A 776 11.91 21.88 -0.55
C VAL A 776 10.98 21.11 -1.49
N ASP A 777 11.56 20.54 -2.53
CA ASP A 777 10.94 19.49 -3.34
C ASP A 777 11.94 18.32 -3.47
N GLU A 778 11.56 17.28 -4.20
CA GLU A 778 12.36 16.06 -4.42
C GLU A 778 13.83 16.29 -4.83
N ARG A 779 14.20 17.45 -5.41
CA ARG A 779 15.54 17.69 -5.95
C ARG A 779 16.14 19.04 -5.58
N ARG A 780 15.32 20.02 -5.21
CA ARG A 780 15.73 21.42 -5.09
C ARG A 780 15.27 22.03 -3.78
N LEU A 781 16.10 22.93 -3.31
CA LEU A 781 15.85 23.77 -2.16
C LEU A 781 15.62 25.21 -2.63
N TYR A 782 14.56 25.82 -2.11
CA TYR A 782 14.14 27.17 -2.46
C TYR A 782 14.25 28.06 -1.24
N ALA A 783 14.98 29.16 -1.35
CA ALA A 783 15.17 30.11 -0.26
C ALA A 783 14.84 31.53 -0.71
N THR A 784 14.04 32.24 0.07
CA THR A 784 13.83 33.68 -0.15
C THR A 784 15.04 34.46 0.34
N HIS A 785 15.45 35.48 -0.42
CA HIS A 785 16.64 36.23 -0.07
C HIS A 785 16.58 37.68 -0.56
N TYR A 786 16.92 38.64 0.30
CA TYR A 786 16.99 40.07 -0.04
C TYR A 786 17.88 40.89 0.90
N TYR A 787 18.15 42.14 0.54
CA TYR A 787 18.90 43.09 1.37
C TYR A 787 17.94 43.98 2.17
N ALA A 788 18.02 43.95 3.50
CA ALA A 788 17.26 44.81 4.41
C ALA A 788 18.16 45.91 5.00
N ALA A 789 17.71 47.16 5.04
CA ALA A 789 18.49 48.24 5.66
C ALA A 789 18.50 48.07 7.19
N VAL A 790 19.69 48.15 7.83
CA VAL A 790 19.82 47.98 9.30
C VAL A 790 19.00 49.02 10.07
N ALA A 791 18.86 50.24 9.54
CA ALA A 791 18.12 51.32 10.18
C ALA A 791 16.59 51.13 10.07
N GLU A 792 16.10 50.50 9.00
CA GLU A 792 14.68 50.29 8.72
C GLU A 792 14.46 48.90 8.09
N PRO A 793 14.38 47.84 8.92
CA PRO A 793 14.48 46.43 8.48
C PRO A 793 13.34 45.94 7.58
N HIS A 794 12.32 46.77 7.33
CA HIS A 794 11.14 46.46 6.51
C HIS A 794 11.04 47.31 5.24
N LEU A 795 12.01 48.19 4.97
CA LEU A 795 11.98 49.15 3.87
C LEU A 795 13.24 49.06 2.99
N SER A 796 13.31 47.99 2.20
CA SER A 796 14.21 47.79 1.08
C SER A 796 13.63 48.35 -0.22
N ASP A 797 14.40 49.22 -0.87
CA ASP A 797 14.14 49.71 -2.23
C ASP A 797 14.65 48.75 -3.32
N ARG A 798 15.11 47.55 -2.93
CA ARG A 798 15.67 46.55 -3.84
C ARG A 798 14.77 45.33 -3.94
N ARG A 799 14.68 44.81 -5.17
CA ARG A 799 14.08 43.50 -5.43
C ARG A 799 14.94 42.40 -4.82
N GLY A 800 14.28 41.39 -4.28
CA GLY A 800 14.90 40.16 -3.79
C GLY A 800 15.00 39.10 -4.88
N SER A 801 15.42 37.92 -4.46
CA SER A 801 15.52 36.73 -5.31
C SER A 801 14.95 35.51 -4.61
N LEU A 802 14.33 34.62 -5.38
CA LEU A 802 14.23 33.21 -5.04
C LEU A 802 15.57 32.57 -5.39
N VAL A 803 16.30 32.11 -4.38
CA VAL A 803 17.54 31.37 -4.54
C VAL A 803 17.18 29.90 -4.65
N VAL A 804 17.57 29.29 -5.75
CA VAL A 804 17.38 27.86 -6.02
C VAL A 804 18.72 27.20 -5.79
N LEU A 805 18.73 26.18 -4.94
CA LEU A 805 19.90 25.38 -4.64
C LEU A 805 19.63 23.93 -5.03
N ASP A 806 20.69 23.26 -5.48
CA ASP A 806 20.68 21.80 -5.57
C ASP A 806 20.72 21.23 -4.15
N ARG A 807 19.75 20.39 -3.82
CA ARG A 807 19.52 19.91 -2.44
C ARG A 807 20.70 19.09 -1.92
N ALA A 808 21.29 18.31 -2.81
CA ALA A 808 22.49 17.54 -2.56
C ALA A 808 23.69 18.46 -2.35
N THR A 809 24.14 19.20 -3.35
CA THR A 809 25.41 19.92 -3.26
C THR A 809 25.36 21.21 -2.44
N MET A 810 24.16 21.67 -2.04
CA MET A 810 23.89 22.99 -1.47
C MET A 810 24.43 24.14 -2.32
N GLN A 811 24.69 23.91 -3.62
CA GLN A 811 25.17 24.93 -4.53
C GLN A 811 24.00 25.74 -5.07
N VAL A 812 24.17 27.06 -5.13
CA VAL A 812 23.21 27.97 -5.77
C VAL A 812 23.22 27.72 -7.28
N THR A 813 22.16 27.10 -7.79
CA THR A 813 21.99 26.80 -9.22
C THR A 813 21.38 27.98 -9.96
N LYS A 814 20.48 28.74 -9.32
CA LYS A 814 19.86 29.91 -9.93
C LYS A 814 19.41 30.93 -8.89
N ARG A 815 19.39 32.20 -9.30
CA ARG A 815 18.68 33.27 -8.60
C ARG A 815 17.63 33.81 -9.52
N VAL A 816 16.37 33.56 -9.19
CA VAL A 816 15.23 34.10 -9.94
C VAL A 816 14.88 35.45 -9.32
N PRO A 817 15.00 36.57 -10.07
CA PRO A 817 14.57 37.87 -9.56
C PRO A 817 13.07 37.85 -9.28
N VAL A 818 12.68 38.22 -8.07
CA VAL A 818 11.28 38.31 -7.65
C VAL A 818 10.95 39.74 -7.20
N GLY A 819 9.87 39.91 -6.44
CA GLY A 819 9.45 41.19 -5.90
C GLY A 819 10.33 41.70 -4.75
N TYR A 820 9.81 42.66 -3.99
CA TYR A 820 10.51 43.29 -2.88
C TYR A 820 10.28 42.51 -1.60
N HIS A 821 11.31 42.25 -0.79
CA HIS A 821 11.18 41.52 0.48
C HIS A 821 10.43 40.17 0.35
N PRO A 822 10.92 39.20 -0.44
CA PRO A 822 10.35 37.86 -0.42
C PRO A 822 10.39 37.31 1.01
N ARG A 823 9.21 36.94 1.54
CA ARG A 823 9.01 36.51 2.94
C ARG A 823 8.85 35.00 3.02
N ALA A 824 7.90 34.45 2.27
CA ALA A 824 7.55 33.04 2.28
C ALA A 824 7.60 32.47 0.86
N VAL A 825 7.76 31.16 0.78
CA VAL A 825 7.78 30.40 -0.47
C VAL A 825 7.02 29.10 -0.24
N ALA A 826 6.16 28.74 -1.18
CA ALA A 826 5.51 27.44 -1.23
C ALA A 826 5.68 26.84 -2.63
N VAL A 827 5.71 25.52 -2.69
CA VAL A 827 5.84 24.75 -3.93
C VAL A 827 4.54 23.98 -4.13
N ASN A 828 4.07 23.92 -5.37
CA ASN A 828 3.08 22.96 -5.81
C ASN A 828 3.80 22.00 -6.75
N GLN A 829 4.11 20.80 -6.25
CA GLN A 829 4.89 19.81 -6.95
C GLN A 829 4.10 19.21 -8.11
N GLU A 830 2.80 18.94 -7.92
CA GLU A 830 1.89 18.41 -8.94
C GLU A 830 1.81 19.29 -10.20
N THR A 831 1.60 20.58 -10.05
CA THR A 831 1.46 21.53 -11.17
C THR A 831 2.77 22.18 -11.60
N GLY A 832 3.86 21.94 -10.86
CA GLY A 832 5.17 22.50 -11.14
C GLY A 832 5.22 24.02 -11.01
N ARG A 833 4.63 24.57 -9.93
CA ARG A 833 4.61 26.01 -9.64
C ARG A 833 5.29 26.33 -8.32
N ILE A 834 5.96 27.47 -8.25
CA ILE A 834 6.56 28.00 -7.03
C ILE A 834 5.95 29.38 -6.78
N TYR A 835 5.42 29.58 -5.59
CA TYR A 835 4.74 30.80 -5.19
C TYR A 835 5.59 31.54 -4.17
N VAL A 836 6.08 32.72 -4.55
CA VAL A 836 6.95 33.55 -3.70
C VAL A 836 6.19 34.78 -3.24
N LEU A 837 5.87 34.83 -1.94
CA LEU A 837 5.18 35.96 -1.33
C LEU A 837 6.18 37.09 -1.09
N ASN A 838 5.99 38.22 -1.77
CA ASN A 838 6.83 39.40 -1.66
C ASN A 838 6.14 40.46 -0.80
N GLY A 839 6.90 41.21 -0.03
CA GLY A 839 6.44 42.44 0.59
C GLY A 839 6.07 43.53 -0.42
N ALA A 840 5.63 44.66 0.13
CA ALA A 840 5.10 45.74 -0.68
C ALA A 840 6.17 46.45 -1.53
N PRO A 841 5.88 46.74 -2.81
CA PRO A 841 6.81 47.48 -3.65
C PRO A 841 6.89 48.97 -3.22
N PRO A 842 8.04 49.63 -3.44
CA PRO A 842 8.21 51.05 -3.15
C PRO A 842 7.14 51.90 -3.83
N GLY A 843 6.48 52.76 -3.05
CA GLY A 843 5.42 53.64 -3.56
C GLY A 843 4.01 53.02 -3.61
N SER A 844 3.87 51.71 -3.32
CA SER A 844 2.56 51.04 -3.21
C SER A 844 2.44 50.29 -1.87
N PRO A 845 2.38 51.01 -0.73
CA PRO A 845 2.41 50.39 0.60
C PRO A 845 1.18 49.55 0.91
N ASN A 846 0.14 49.57 0.07
CA ASN A 846 -1.12 48.86 0.34
C ASN A 846 -1.26 47.53 -0.41
N THR A 847 -0.24 47.11 -1.16
CA THR A 847 -0.26 45.87 -1.93
C THR A 847 0.97 45.03 -1.64
N VAL A 848 0.83 43.71 -1.73
CA VAL A 848 1.94 42.74 -1.78
C VAL A 848 1.86 41.98 -3.09
N ASP A 849 2.97 41.41 -3.51
CA ASP A 849 3.05 40.71 -4.79
C ASP A 849 3.33 39.23 -4.56
N LEU A 850 2.48 38.35 -5.08
CA LEU A 850 2.74 36.93 -5.18
C LEU A 850 3.38 36.64 -6.55
N THR A 851 4.68 36.37 -6.56
CA THR A 851 5.38 36.02 -7.80
C THR A 851 5.25 34.52 -8.03
N VAL A 852 4.70 34.14 -9.19
CA VAL A 852 4.58 32.75 -9.62
C VAL A 852 5.75 32.43 -10.53
N VAL A 853 6.50 31.40 -10.17
CA VAL A 853 7.66 30.91 -10.91
C VAL A 853 7.36 29.50 -11.41
N ASP A 854 7.68 29.24 -12.67
CA ASP A 854 7.59 27.90 -13.25
C ASP A 854 8.76 27.05 -12.70
N ARG A 855 8.44 25.93 -12.05
CA ARG A 855 9.43 25.09 -11.37
C ARG A 855 10.44 24.49 -12.35
N ARG A 856 10.03 24.16 -13.57
CA ARG A 856 10.88 23.53 -14.59
C ARG A 856 11.90 24.52 -15.16
N THR A 857 11.43 25.65 -15.67
CA THR A 857 12.23 26.69 -16.35
C THR A 857 12.88 27.67 -15.38
N LEU A 858 12.41 27.71 -14.12
CA LEU A 858 12.80 28.68 -13.10
C LEU A 858 12.68 30.12 -13.63
N SER A 859 11.57 30.41 -14.28
CA SER A 859 11.26 31.72 -14.85
C SER A 859 9.94 32.24 -14.27
N VAL A 860 9.84 33.55 -14.12
CA VAL A 860 8.61 34.18 -13.61
C VAL A 860 7.51 34.02 -14.67
N VAL A 861 6.44 33.32 -14.30
CA VAL A 861 5.23 33.16 -15.11
C VAL A 861 4.40 34.44 -15.04
N THR A 862 4.12 34.88 -13.81
CA THR A 862 3.31 36.07 -13.55
C THR A 862 3.57 36.62 -12.15
N THR A 863 3.04 37.80 -11.89
CA THR A 863 3.01 38.41 -10.56
C THR A 863 1.58 38.84 -10.27
N VAL A 864 1.00 38.28 -9.21
CA VAL A 864 -0.35 38.60 -8.74
C VAL A 864 -0.24 39.64 -7.64
N SER A 865 -0.81 40.83 -7.85
CA SER A 865 -0.81 41.88 -6.83
C SER A 865 -2.04 41.75 -5.92
N LEU A 866 -1.80 41.54 -4.63
CA LEU A 866 -2.82 41.30 -3.61
C LEU A 866 -2.99 42.55 -2.70
N PRO A 867 -4.23 42.99 -2.42
CA PRO A 867 -4.47 44.17 -1.58
C PRO A 867 -4.37 43.83 -0.08
N THR A 868 -3.20 44.01 0.52
CA THR A 868 -2.91 43.51 1.89
C THR A 868 -2.39 44.52 2.91
N GLY A 869 -1.97 45.73 2.53
CA GLY A 869 -1.47 46.69 3.53
C GLY A 869 -0.13 46.33 4.18
N GLN A 870 0.83 45.75 3.44
CA GLN A 870 2.12 45.22 3.91
C GLN A 870 2.06 44.10 4.97
N ALA A 871 0.88 43.52 5.21
CA ALA A 871 0.66 42.63 6.35
C ALA A 871 0.59 41.15 5.97
N ALA A 872 0.93 40.77 4.74
CA ALA A 872 0.96 39.36 4.36
C ALA A 872 2.20 38.68 4.92
N THR A 873 2.01 37.54 5.59
CA THR A 873 3.06 36.88 6.36
C THR A 873 3.47 35.55 5.77
N ASP A 874 2.54 34.80 5.18
CA ASP A 874 2.78 33.42 4.78
C ASP A 874 2.00 33.02 3.53
N VAL A 875 2.46 31.96 2.86
CA VAL A 875 1.81 31.35 1.69
C VAL A 875 1.89 29.83 1.81
N VAL A 876 0.76 29.16 1.60
CA VAL A 876 0.67 27.69 1.54
C VAL A 876 -0.14 27.26 0.32
N VAL A 877 0.07 26.03 -0.11
CA VAL A 877 -0.64 25.44 -1.24
C VAL A 877 -1.36 24.18 -0.78
N ASN A 878 -2.57 23.99 -1.29
CA ASN A 878 -3.22 22.69 -1.35
C ASN A 878 -3.00 22.17 -2.77
N GLU A 879 -2.15 21.16 -2.93
CA GLU A 879 -1.78 20.62 -4.25
C GLU A 879 -2.99 19.98 -4.93
N ARG A 880 -3.74 19.14 -4.18
CA ARG A 880 -4.95 18.44 -4.65
C ARG A 880 -6.02 19.34 -5.27
N THR A 881 -6.30 20.48 -4.64
CA THR A 881 -7.29 21.47 -5.15
C THR A 881 -6.65 22.53 -6.03
N ASN A 882 -5.31 22.53 -6.15
CA ASN A 882 -4.51 23.53 -6.82
C ASN A 882 -4.85 24.96 -6.36
N ARG A 883 -5.04 25.14 -5.05
CA ARG A 883 -5.34 26.43 -4.43
C ARG A 883 -4.18 26.95 -3.60
N VAL A 884 -3.93 28.24 -3.70
CA VAL A 884 -2.87 28.91 -2.94
C VAL A 884 -3.48 29.91 -1.98
N TYR A 885 -3.11 29.81 -0.72
CA TYR A 885 -3.62 30.66 0.35
C TYR A 885 -2.53 31.61 0.83
N VAL A 886 -2.85 32.90 0.92
CA VAL A 886 -1.94 33.93 1.43
C VAL A 886 -2.57 34.61 2.64
N SER A 887 -1.91 34.54 3.79
CA SER A 887 -2.41 35.15 5.02
C SER A 887 -2.27 36.67 4.98
N ASN A 888 -3.29 37.39 5.44
CA ASN A 888 -3.28 38.85 5.56
C ASN A 888 -3.59 39.26 7.02
N THR A 889 -2.52 39.45 7.80
CA THR A 889 -2.59 39.64 9.25
C THR A 889 -3.43 40.86 9.66
N ALA A 890 -3.28 42.01 8.97
CA ALA A 890 -3.88 43.28 9.39
C ALA A 890 -5.38 43.39 9.06
N HIS A 891 -5.84 42.70 8.01
CA HIS A 891 -7.21 42.81 7.51
C HIS A 891 -8.10 41.60 7.81
N GLY A 892 -7.56 40.53 8.44
CA GLY A 892 -8.33 39.36 8.87
C GLY A 892 -8.93 38.60 7.69
N ARG A 893 -8.07 38.17 6.76
CA ARG A 893 -8.49 37.37 5.61
C ARG A 893 -7.37 36.49 5.09
N LEU A 894 -7.76 35.45 4.35
CA LEU A 894 -6.89 34.69 3.47
C LEU A 894 -7.21 35.10 2.04
N HIS A 895 -6.19 35.50 1.28
CA HIS A 895 -6.34 35.62 -0.18
C HIS A 895 -6.23 34.21 -0.76
N VAL A 896 -7.13 33.88 -1.67
CA VAL A 896 -7.14 32.57 -2.35
C VAL A 896 -6.78 32.82 -3.80
N ILE A 897 -5.81 32.10 -4.32
CA ILE A 897 -5.37 32.17 -5.71
C ILE A 897 -5.66 30.81 -6.34
N ASP A 898 -6.32 30.84 -7.48
CA ASP A 898 -6.47 29.68 -8.35
C ASP A 898 -5.12 29.40 -9.02
N GLY A 899 -4.50 28.25 -8.72
CA GLY A 899 -3.19 27.88 -9.25
C GLY A 899 -3.19 27.53 -10.73
N ALA A 900 -4.35 27.20 -11.32
CA ALA A 900 -4.47 26.93 -12.76
C ALA A 900 -4.40 28.24 -13.55
N THR A 901 -5.13 29.26 -13.11
CA THR A 901 -5.22 30.55 -13.82
C THR A 901 -4.25 31.60 -13.29
N ASN A 902 -3.69 31.40 -12.10
CA ASN A 902 -2.91 32.39 -11.35
C ASN A 902 -3.67 33.70 -11.12
N THR A 903 -4.95 33.59 -10.78
CA THR A 903 -5.82 34.74 -10.50
C THR A 903 -6.40 34.67 -9.10
N GLU A 904 -6.64 35.84 -8.50
CA GLU A 904 -7.23 35.92 -7.16
C GLU A 904 -8.71 35.56 -7.21
N LEU A 905 -9.09 34.54 -6.43
CA LEU A 905 -10.45 34.16 -6.10
C LEU A 905 -10.98 35.00 -4.93
N PRO A 906 -12.29 34.95 -4.62
CA PRO A 906 -12.83 35.62 -3.44
C PRO A 906 -12.06 35.27 -2.16
N SER A 907 -11.59 36.29 -1.44
CA SER A 907 -10.84 36.12 -0.20
C SER A 907 -11.72 35.61 0.94
N ILE A 908 -11.20 34.72 1.77
CA ILE A 908 -11.88 34.16 2.95
C ILE A 908 -11.73 35.13 4.12
N VAL A 909 -12.83 35.55 4.71
CA VAL A 909 -12.81 36.45 5.88
C VAL A 909 -12.66 35.62 7.15
N ILE A 910 -11.61 35.90 7.92
CA ILE A 910 -11.33 35.23 9.19
C ILE A 910 -11.09 36.28 10.30
N PRO A 911 -11.01 35.90 11.58
CA PRO A 911 -10.61 36.83 12.62
C PRO A 911 -9.27 37.51 12.29
N ARG A 912 -9.01 38.70 12.87
CA ARG A 912 -7.76 39.43 12.61
C ARG A 912 -6.57 38.75 13.27
N GLY A 913 -5.42 38.83 12.61
CA GLY A 913 -4.17 38.26 13.09
C GLY A 913 -3.71 36.94 12.46
N PRO A 914 -4.14 36.50 11.26
CA PRO A 914 -3.57 35.28 10.69
C PRO A 914 -2.07 35.44 10.44
N THR A 915 -1.29 34.44 10.84
CA THR A 915 0.17 34.38 10.68
C THR A 915 0.57 33.20 9.80
N GLY A 916 1.31 32.21 10.30
CA GLY A 916 1.64 30.99 9.57
C GLY A 916 0.46 30.04 9.44
N MET A 917 0.52 29.21 8.41
CA MET A 917 -0.54 28.30 8.00
C MET A 917 0.02 26.93 7.67
N ALA A 918 -0.82 25.90 7.76
CA ALA A 918 -0.58 24.57 7.22
C ALA A 918 -1.84 24.08 6.49
N VAL A 919 -1.67 23.20 5.51
CA VAL A 919 -2.78 22.63 4.74
C VAL A 919 -2.82 21.14 4.99
N ASP A 920 -3.99 20.66 5.38
CA ASP A 920 -4.36 19.26 5.31
C ASP A 920 -5.02 19.01 3.95
N GLU A 921 -4.30 18.31 3.09
CA GLU A 921 -4.77 18.00 1.74
C GLU A 921 -5.83 16.90 1.76
N ASN A 922 -5.86 16.01 2.76
CA ASN A 922 -6.88 14.97 2.88
C ASN A 922 -8.25 15.59 3.14
N THR A 923 -8.31 16.57 4.04
CA THR A 923 -9.57 17.23 4.42
C THR A 923 -9.82 18.58 3.75
N ASN A 924 -8.94 19.04 2.84
CA ASN A 924 -8.99 20.38 2.23
C ASN A 924 -9.06 21.52 3.27
N THR A 925 -8.39 21.34 4.40
CA THR A 925 -8.48 22.28 5.52
C THR A 925 -7.18 23.05 5.71
N VAL A 926 -7.29 24.37 5.74
CA VAL A 926 -6.18 25.28 6.07
C VAL A 926 -6.24 25.61 7.55
N TYR A 927 -5.20 25.24 8.29
CA TYR A 927 -5.00 25.57 9.69
C TYR A 927 -4.20 26.86 9.81
N VAL A 928 -4.71 27.83 10.55
CA VAL A 928 -4.19 29.20 10.59
C VAL A 928 -3.90 29.63 12.01
N ALA A 929 -2.62 29.92 12.30
CA ALA A 929 -2.21 30.50 13.57
C ALA A 929 -2.73 31.95 13.68
N MET A 930 -3.34 32.28 14.81
CA MET A 930 -3.93 33.59 15.08
C MET A 930 -3.15 34.35 16.15
N ASN A 931 -2.59 35.50 15.78
CA ASN A 931 -1.80 36.37 16.66
C ASN A 931 -2.07 37.85 16.37
N HIS A 932 -2.51 38.62 17.37
CA HIS A 932 -2.72 40.06 17.21
C HIS A 932 -2.11 40.91 18.34
N ARG A 933 -1.39 41.98 17.95
CA ARG A 933 -0.60 42.86 18.83
C ARG A 933 -1.19 44.26 19.10
N SER A 934 -2.47 44.53 18.85
CA SER A 934 -3.06 45.86 19.16
C SER A 934 -4.55 45.88 19.56
N SER A 935 -5.01 47.06 20.02
CA SER A 935 -6.09 47.41 20.99
C SER A 935 -7.56 46.98 20.74
N LEU A 936 -7.79 45.80 20.16
CA LEU A 936 -9.09 45.10 20.14
C LEU A 936 -8.96 43.84 21.04
N PRO A 937 -10.05 43.15 21.45
CA PRO A 937 -9.89 41.94 22.27
C PRO A 937 -8.92 40.96 21.58
N THR A 938 -7.91 40.51 22.33
CA THR A 938 -6.84 39.63 21.86
C THR A 938 -7.46 38.34 21.33
N VAL A 939 -7.32 38.08 20.02
CA VAL A 939 -7.63 36.79 19.42
C VAL A 939 -6.30 36.07 19.24
N THR A 940 -6.05 35.14 20.16
CA THR A 940 -4.90 34.23 20.14
C THR A 940 -5.46 32.83 20.02
N GLY A 941 -5.01 32.04 19.05
CA GLY A 941 -5.52 30.68 18.90
C GLY A 941 -5.16 30.06 17.55
N LEU A 942 -5.95 29.05 17.18
CA LEU A 942 -5.91 28.38 15.89
C LEU A 942 -7.29 28.48 15.22
N VAL A 943 -7.35 28.80 13.94
CA VAL A 943 -8.58 28.75 13.13
C VAL A 943 -8.38 27.75 12.01
N ALA A 944 -9.34 26.86 11.81
CA ALA A 944 -9.38 25.99 10.64
C ALA A 944 -10.34 26.57 9.59
N VAL A 945 -9.98 26.42 8.32
CA VAL A 945 -10.80 26.85 7.18
C VAL A 945 -10.86 25.70 6.18
N THR A 946 -12.03 25.07 6.03
CA THR A 946 -12.23 24.06 4.98
C THR A 946 -12.61 24.75 3.69
N ASP A 947 -11.93 24.43 2.60
CA ASP A 947 -12.16 25.00 1.26
C ASP A 947 -12.04 23.91 0.19
N ASP A 948 -13.19 23.34 -0.19
CA ASP A 948 -13.31 22.19 -1.11
C ASP A 948 -13.29 22.57 -2.60
N GLY A 949 -13.09 23.85 -2.94
CA GLY A 949 -13.22 24.32 -4.31
C GLY A 949 -14.54 25.06 -4.62
N ARG A 950 -15.58 24.85 -3.81
CA ARG A 950 -16.95 25.33 -4.04
C ARG A 950 -17.51 26.06 -2.82
N THR A 951 -17.27 25.53 -1.63
CA THR A 951 -17.73 26.02 -0.34
C THR A 951 -16.54 26.36 0.56
N GLN A 952 -16.71 27.38 1.41
CA GLN A 952 -15.69 27.83 2.34
C GLN A 952 -16.30 27.90 3.73
N VAL A 953 -15.79 27.08 4.65
CA VAL A 953 -16.27 27.00 6.03
C VAL A 953 -15.16 27.45 6.98
N VAL A 954 -15.40 28.56 7.68
CA VAL A 954 -14.50 29.05 8.74
C VAL A 954 -14.96 28.45 10.06
N HIS A 955 -14.16 27.58 10.63
CA HIS A 955 -14.44 26.90 11.88
C HIS A 955 -14.23 27.82 13.09
N PRO A 956 -14.86 27.53 14.24
CA PRO A 956 -14.65 28.29 15.47
C PRO A 956 -13.16 28.37 15.87
N LEU A 957 -12.77 29.49 16.48
CA LEU A 957 -11.44 29.68 17.03
C LEU A 957 -11.19 28.67 18.16
N VAL A 958 -10.10 27.92 18.04
CA VAL A 958 -9.59 27.03 19.08
C VAL A 958 -8.67 27.81 20.02
N ASP A 959 -9.00 27.78 21.31
CA ASP A 959 -8.18 28.38 22.37
C ASP A 959 -6.96 27.48 22.65
N LEU A 960 -5.77 28.07 22.62
CA LEU A 960 -4.51 27.40 22.93
C LEU A 960 -4.17 27.43 24.42
N GLY A 961 -5.10 27.88 25.28
CA GLY A 961 -5.04 27.78 26.73
C GLY A 961 -4.36 28.94 27.45
N ASP A 962 -3.70 29.87 26.74
CA ASP A 962 -3.23 31.13 27.32
C ASP A 962 -3.33 32.27 26.29
N PRO A 963 -4.13 33.32 26.57
CA PRO A 963 -4.36 34.41 25.62
C PRO A 963 -3.11 35.25 25.33
N LEU A 964 -2.04 35.10 26.11
CA LEU A 964 -0.76 35.78 25.91
C LEU A 964 0.26 34.96 25.11
N VAL A 965 -0.07 33.71 24.73
CA VAL A 965 0.72 32.99 23.71
C VAL A 965 0.68 33.80 22.42
N GLN A 966 1.78 33.75 21.67
CA GLN A 966 1.88 34.43 20.39
C GLN A 966 2.19 33.39 19.32
N PRO A 967 1.15 32.73 18.78
CA PRO A 967 1.29 31.79 17.68
C PRO A 967 2.03 32.45 16.51
N SER A 968 2.91 31.71 15.88
CA SER A 968 3.68 32.19 14.72
C SER A 968 3.46 31.33 13.50
N ASP A 969 3.47 30.01 13.69
CA ASP A 969 3.47 29.05 12.59
C ASP A 969 2.77 27.75 12.97
N VAL A 970 2.31 27.00 11.96
CA VAL A 970 1.58 25.75 12.11
C VAL A 970 2.24 24.66 11.26
N ALA A 971 2.35 23.46 11.79
CA ALA A 971 2.59 22.24 11.04
C ALA A 971 1.52 21.22 11.42
N ILE A 972 1.20 20.31 10.53
CA ILE A 972 0.26 19.22 10.78
C ILE A 972 0.92 17.91 10.45
N ASP A 973 0.47 16.87 11.12
CA ASP A 973 0.83 15.49 10.87
C ASP A 973 -0.47 14.68 10.79
N PRO A 974 -0.99 14.45 9.57
CA PRO A 974 -2.17 13.63 9.37
C PRO A 974 -1.96 12.16 9.74
N LEU A 975 -0.74 11.62 9.60
CA LEU A 975 -0.43 10.21 9.88
C LEU A 975 -0.54 9.89 11.37
N ASN A 976 -0.15 10.83 12.24
CA ASN A 976 -0.18 10.64 13.69
C ASN A 976 -1.29 11.45 14.40
N ASP A 977 -2.24 12.02 13.66
CA ASP A 977 -3.36 12.84 14.16
C ASP A 977 -2.93 14.06 15.01
N ARG A 978 -2.00 14.89 14.51
CA ARG A 978 -1.45 16.02 15.29
C ARG A 978 -1.42 17.36 14.54
N ILE A 979 -1.62 18.43 15.32
CA ILE A 979 -1.36 19.82 14.92
C ILE A 979 -0.32 20.42 15.88
N TYR A 980 0.71 21.03 15.32
CA TYR A 980 1.77 21.71 16.05
C TYR A 980 1.70 23.21 15.79
N VAL A 981 1.52 24.01 16.83
CA VAL A 981 1.46 25.47 16.73
C VAL A 981 2.62 26.09 17.50
N SER A 982 3.59 26.66 16.77
CA SER A 982 4.74 27.32 17.37
C SER A 982 4.36 28.66 17.99
N GLY A 983 4.95 28.96 19.14
CA GLY A 983 4.67 30.16 19.93
C GLY A 983 5.93 30.96 20.26
N LEU A 984 5.92 32.25 19.92
CA LEU A 984 7.02 33.18 20.19
C LEU A 984 7.20 33.48 21.69
N GLY A 985 6.19 33.19 22.52
CA GLY A 985 6.10 33.62 23.91
C GLY A 985 5.78 35.12 24.07
N GLY A 986 5.88 35.60 25.30
CA GLY A 986 5.63 36.99 25.69
C GLY A 986 6.33 37.35 27.02
N ASN A 987 6.17 38.58 27.53
CA ASN A 987 6.86 39.01 28.76
C ASN A 987 6.59 38.11 29.99
N THR A 988 5.47 37.40 30.00
CA THR A 988 5.05 36.49 31.08
C THR A 988 4.86 35.04 30.65
N VAL A 989 4.94 34.74 29.35
CA VAL A 989 4.68 33.40 28.78
C VAL A 989 5.93 32.91 28.06
N ARG A 990 6.37 31.69 28.35
CA ARG A 990 7.54 31.11 27.69
C ARG A 990 7.23 30.81 26.22
N PRO A 991 8.23 30.92 25.33
CA PRO A 991 8.13 30.31 24.02
C PRO A 991 7.74 28.83 24.14
N SER A 992 6.85 28.38 23.29
CA SER A 992 6.29 27.02 23.41
C SER A 992 5.85 26.46 22.06
N LEU A 993 5.61 25.15 22.04
CA LEU A 993 4.89 24.43 21.01
C LEU A 993 3.57 23.97 21.61
N SER A 994 2.44 24.41 21.06
CA SER A 994 1.13 23.87 21.44
C SER A 994 0.82 22.69 20.53
N ILE A 995 0.39 21.58 21.11
CA ILE A 995 0.10 20.32 20.42
C ILE A 995 -1.39 20.05 20.56
N LEU A 996 -2.06 19.80 19.45
CA LEU A 996 -3.49 19.51 19.36
C LEU A 996 -3.70 18.21 18.57
N GLU A 997 -4.86 17.62 18.77
CA GLU A 997 -5.40 16.51 17.98
C GLU A 997 -5.91 17.06 16.64
N LEU A 998 -5.59 16.46 15.51
CA LEU A 998 -5.95 17.01 14.19
C LEU A 998 -7.44 16.81 13.89
N SER A 999 -7.94 15.60 14.13
CA SER A 999 -9.31 15.13 13.95
C SER A 999 -10.32 16.01 14.71
N THR A 1000 -10.07 16.28 15.98
CA THR A 1000 -11.01 17.05 16.84
C THR A 1000 -10.60 18.50 17.04
N ARG A 1001 -9.35 18.87 16.70
CA ARG A 1001 -8.73 20.18 16.99
C ARG A 1001 -8.65 20.49 18.47
N ARG A 1002 -8.70 19.46 19.31
CA ARG A 1002 -8.65 19.58 20.76
C ARG A 1002 -7.22 19.83 21.22
N PHE A 1003 -7.05 20.84 22.08
CA PHE A 1003 -5.77 21.10 22.72
C PHE A 1003 -5.35 19.91 23.60
N ILE A 1004 -4.17 19.33 23.31
CA ILE A 1004 -3.59 18.21 24.07
C ILE A 1004 -2.66 18.77 25.15
N THR A 1005 -1.60 19.46 24.74
CA THR A 1005 -0.56 19.93 25.65
C THR A 1005 0.22 21.10 25.08
N ARG A 1006 1.07 21.70 25.94
CA ARG A 1006 2.03 22.73 25.57
C ARG A 1006 3.40 22.38 26.11
N THR A 1007 4.38 22.43 25.22
CA THR A 1007 5.78 22.11 25.52
C THR A 1007 6.62 23.36 25.42
N ASP A 1008 7.35 23.70 26.49
CA ASP A 1008 8.24 24.86 26.49
C ASP A 1008 9.39 24.62 25.50
N VAL A 1009 9.67 25.61 24.64
CA VAL A 1009 10.85 25.63 23.78
C VAL A 1009 11.82 26.70 24.26
N VAL A 1010 13.10 26.57 23.93
CA VAL A 1010 14.14 27.33 24.63
C VAL A 1010 14.25 28.77 24.13
N GLY A 1011 13.80 29.05 22.91
CA GLY A 1011 13.73 30.40 22.34
C GLY A 1011 12.42 30.65 21.61
N PRO A 1012 12.14 31.89 21.15
CA PRO A 1012 10.93 32.20 20.40
C PRO A 1012 10.80 31.25 19.19
N GLY A 1013 9.87 30.29 19.25
CA GLY A 1013 9.64 29.35 18.16
C GLY A 1013 8.98 30.10 17.02
N ARG A 1014 9.65 30.17 15.86
CA ARG A 1014 9.23 31.02 14.73
C ARG A 1014 8.60 30.24 13.60
N ALA A 1015 9.11 29.03 13.37
CA ALA A 1015 8.64 28.11 12.36
C ALA A 1015 8.68 26.69 12.91
N VAL A 1016 7.82 25.83 12.39
CA VAL A 1016 7.74 24.42 12.78
C VAL A 1016 7.63 23.54 11.54
N ALA A 1017 8.29 22.38 11.56
CA ALA A 1017 8.14 21.31 10.58
C ALA A 1017 8.05 19.98 11.31
N VAL A 1018 7.45 18.96 10.69
CA VAL A 1018 7.21 17.66 11.33
C VAL A 1018 7.59 16.52 10.39
N ASP A 1019 8.36 15.56 10.90
CA ASP A 1019 8.69 14.32 10.22
C ASP A 1019 7.85 13.19 10.84
N PRO A 1020 6.75 12.79 10.19
CA PRO A 1020 5.84 11.79 10.74
C PRO A 1020 6.47 10.40 10.84
N PHE A 1021 7.47 10.09 10.00
CA PHE A 1021 8.16 8.79 9.99
C PHE A 1021 9.27 8.72 11.05
N ALA A 1022 9.89 9.86 11.38
CA ALA A 1022 10.84 9.94 12.48
C ALA A 1022 10.16 10.18 13.84
N HIS A 1023 8.84 10.38 13.86
CA HIS A 1023 8.05 10.78 15.03
C HIS A 1023 8.61 12.02 15.74
N GLN A 1024 9.00 13.04 14.97
CA GLN A 1024 9.67 14.24 15.48
C GLN A 1024 9.15 15.54 14.87
N ALA A 1025 8.82 16.51 15.73
CA ALA A 1025 8.57 17.89 15.35
C ALA A 1025 9.79 18.79 15.64
N PHE A 1026 10.11 19.68 14.71
CA PHE A 1026 11.27 20.57 14.75
C PHE A 1026 10.84 22.03 14.84
N VAL A 1027 11.26 22.73 15.89
CA VAL A 1027 10.91 24.13 16.13
C VAL A 1027 12.12 25.03 15.94
N ALA A 1028 12.10 25.85 14.88
CA ALA A 1028 13.13 26.85 14.64
C ALA A 1028 13.05 27.98 15.66
N ALA A 1029 14.10 28.13 16.46
CA ALA A 1029 14.16 29.12 17.54
C ALA A 1029 15.46 29.94 17.48
N GLN A 1030 15.52 31.00 18.29
CA GLN A 1030 16.74 31.81 18.37
C GLN A 1030 17.89 31.01 19.00
N GLY A 1031 18.92 30.72 18.21
CA GLY A 1031 20.14 30.03 18.64
C GLY A 1031 20.08 28.50 18.55
N ARG A 1032 18.95 27.92 18.15
CA ARG A 1032 18.79 26.46 18.02
C ARG A 1032 17.54 26.04 17.26
N VAL A 1033 17.46 24.76 16.91
CA VAL A 1033 16.22 24.03 16.60
C VAL A 1033 15.91 23.12 17.78
N ASP A 1034 14.74 23.26 18.39
CA ASP A 1034 14.26 22.35 19.43
C ASP A 1034 13.59 21.14 18.75
N VAL A 1035 13.98 19.92 19.12
CA VAL A 1035 13.40 18.66 18.61
C VAL A 1035 12.46 18.11 19.67
N ILE A 1036 11.19 17.96 19.30
CA ILE A 1036 10.11 17.49 20.16
C ILE A 1036 9.68 16.11 19.66
N GLY A 1037 9.70 15.10 20.52
CA GLY A 1037 9.17 13.79 20.15
C GLY A 1037 7.65 13.82 20.11
N GLU A 1038 7.05 13.16 19.12
CA GLU A 1038 5.59 13.19 18.95
C GLU A 1038 4.87 12.35 20.01
N GLN A 1039 5.44 11.19 20.35
CA GLN A 1039 4.94 10.34 21.42
C GLN A 1039 5.25 10.93 22.81
N SER A 1040 6.49 11.38 23.02
CA SER A 1040 6.91 11.93 24.31
C SER A 1040 6.27 13.29 24.59
N MET A 1041 5.89 14.03 23.53
CA MET A 1041 5.41 15.41 23.57
C MET A 1041 6.35 16.35 24.33
N THR A 1042 7.63 16.00 24.47
CA THR A 1042 8.62 16.77 25.22
C THR A 1042 9.84 17.08 24.36
N SER A 1043 10.61 18.09 24.76
CA SER A 1043 11.89 18.38 24.10
C SER A 1043 12.90 17.28 24.40
N GLU A 1044 13.32 16.59 23.36
CA GLU A 1044 14.27 15.47 23.45
C GLU A 1044 15.71 15.95 23.27
N ARG A 1045 15.92 16.90 22.35
CA ARG A 1045 17.22 17.52 22.10
C ARG A 1045 17.10 18.91 21.47
N THR A 1046 18.24 19.61 21.40
CA THR A 1046 18.34 20.91 20.72
C THR A 1046 19.56 20.94 19.81
N ILE A 1047 19.38 21.40 18.57
CA ILE A 1047 20.46 21.51 17.58
C ILE A 1047 20.92 22.96 17.50
N PRO A 1048 22.19 23.29 17.75
CA PRO A 1048 22.67 24.68 17.72
C PRO A 1048 22.54 25.33 16.33
N THR A 1049 22.00 26.54 16.27
CA THR A 1049 21.97 27.40 15.07
C THR A 1049 22.27 28.85 15.48
N GLU A 1050 22.36 29.80 14.55
CA GLU A 1050 22.54 31.21 14.92
C GLU A 1050 21.19 31.88 15.26
N GLN A 1051 20.37 32.14 14.25
CA GLN A 1051 19.01 32.65 14.38
C GLN A 1051 18.13 32.04 13.28
N ALA A 1052 17.85 30.74 13.42
CA ALA A 1052 16.89 30.03 12.58
C ALA A 1052 15.54 30.75 12.61
N PHE A 1053 15.02 31.03 11.41
CA PHE A 1053 13.76 31.76 11.20
C PHE A 1053 12.73 30.91 10.46
N ALA A 1054 13.19 30.17 9.45
CA ALA A 1054 12.39 29.25 8.66
C ALA A 1054 12.99 27.85 8.75
N ILE A 1055 12.13 26.85 8.63
CA ILE A 1055 12.51 25.44 8.58
C ILE A 1055 11.68 24.73 7.52
N ALA A 1056 12.27 23.78 6.83
CA ALA A 1056 11.59 22.85 5.94
C ALA A 1056 12.28 21.49 6.03
N ILE A 1057 11.53 20.43 5.82
CA ILE A 1057 12.03 19.06 5.76
C ILE A 1057 11.45 18.35 4.54
N ASP A 1058 12.10 17.29 4.08
CA ASP A 1058 11.55 16.39 3.06
C ASP A 1058 10.94 15.18 3.76
N GLU A 1059 9.61 15.03 3.65
CA GLU A 1059 8.84 13.95 4.28
C GLU A 1059 9.14 12.57 3.64
N LYS A 1060 9.86 12.50 2.51
CA LYS A 1060 10.09 11.27 1.73
C LYS A 1060 11.47 10.61 1.92
N GLY A 1061 12.15 10.82 3.05
CA GLY A 1061 13.20 9.88 3.52
C GLY A 1061 14.66 10.35 3.54
N ASP A 1062 15.01 11.59 3.19
CA ASP A 1062 16.42 12.09 3.24
C ASP A 1062 16.86 12.50 4.67
N ARG A 1063 15.98 12.38 5.68
CA ARG A 1063 16.22 12.70 7.11
C ARG A 1063 17.04 13.99 7.34
N ARG A 1064 16.79 15.00 6.51
CA ARG A 1064 17.51 16.27 6.51
C ARG A 1064 16.54 17.43 6.66
N MET A 1065 16.93 18.36 7.53
CA MET A 1065 16.22 19.62 7.74
C MET A 1065 17.01 20.79 7.17
N TYR A 1066 16.29 21.78 6.67
CA TYR A 1066 16.84 22.97 6.06
C TYR A 1066 16.38 24.20 6.82
N THR A 1067 17.31 25.00 7.32
CA THR A 1067 16.98 26.18 8.13
C THR A 1067 17.53 27.46 7.53
N GLY A 1068 16.67 28.45 7.36
CA GLY A 1068 17.02 29.79 6.90
C GLY A 1068 17.35 30.69 8.08
N ASP A 1069 18.46 31.44 8.00
CA ASP A 1069 18.91 32.33 9.06
C ASP A 1069 18.57 33.80 8.82
N LEU A 1070 18.06 34.47 9.86
CA LEU A 1070 17.68 35.88 9.80
C LEU A 1070 18.88 36.84 9.80
N ARG A 1071 19.99 36.50 10.47
CA ARG A 1071 21.14 37.39 10.67
C ARG A 1071 22.27 37.12 9.71
N SER A 1072 22.71 35.87 9.59
CA SER A 1072 23.83 35.50 8.73
C SER A 1072 23.44 35.50 7.26
N GLY A 1073 22.13 35.36 6.97
CA GLY A 1073 21.64 35.14 5.62
C GLY A 1073 22.05 33.80 5.04
N SER A 1074 22.45 32.86 5.91
CA SER A 1074 22.82 31.52 5.52
C SER A 1074 21.61 30.60 5.45
N LEU A 1075 21.78 29.55 4.67
CA LEU A 1075 20.91 28.39 4.63
C LEU A 1075 21.72 27.21 5.17
N THR A 1076 21.25 26.59 6.23
CA THR A 1076 21.93 25.46 6.88
C THR A 1076 21.16 24.19 6.60
N ARG A 1077 21.87 23.16 6.16
CA ARG A 1077 21.34 21.80 6.09
C ARG A 1077 21.91 20.97 7.23
N LEU A 1078 21.04 20.20 7.88
CA LEU A 1078 21.36 19.39 9.05
C LEU A 1078 20.68 18.02 8.90
N ALA A 1079 21.42 16.94 9.10
CA ALA A 1079 20.87 15.60 9.25
C ALA A 1079 20.29 15.41 10.67
N TYR A 1080 19.30 14.52 10.78
CA TYR A 1080 18.75 14.11 12.06
C TYR A 1080 18.40 12.61 12.07
N SER A 1081 18.68 11.93 13.19
CA SER A 1081 18.37 10.52 13.39
C SER A 1081 17.21 10.31 14.36
N SER A 1082 16.52 9.16 14.27
CA SER A 1082 15.44 8.73 15.18
C SER A 1082 15.95 8.38 16.58
N GLY A 1083 17.27 8.33 16.76
CA GLY A 1083 17.91 7.86 17.98
C GLY A 1083 18.27 8.97 18.97
N THR A 1084 17.89 8.76 20.23
CA THR A 1084 18.52 9.37 21.40
C THR A 1084 19.95 8.85 21.56
N ARG A 1085 20.94 9.52 20.96
CA ARG A 1085 22.33 9.46 21.45
C ARG A 1085 22.97 10.84 21.55
N LYS A 1086 23.60 11.04 22.70
CA LYS A 1086 24.60 12.07 23.02
C LYS A 1086 25.93 11.78 22.34
#